data_AF-A0A376G3U2-F1
#
_entry.id   AF-A0A376G3U2-F1
#
_cell.length_a   1.000
_cell.length_b   1.000
_cell.length_c   1.000
_cell.angle_alpha   90.00
_cell.angle_beta   90.00
_cell.angle_gamma   90.00
#
_symmetry.space_group_name_H-M   'P 1'
#
loop_
_entity.id
_entity.type
_entity.pdbx_description
1 polymer ?
#
loop_
_entity_poly.entity_id
_entity_poly.type
_entity_poly.pdbx_seq_one_letter_code
_entity_poly.pdbx_strand_id
1 'polypeptide(L)'
;MIVIFVLVIFLGNLRAGLIVASAIPLSLLFALGMMNIFGVSANLMSLGAIDFGLIVDGAVIIVEATLHHLGLRKSTHRLTQKEMDEEVFLSASKIRNSAAFGEIIILIVYIPILTLVGVEGKMFTPMAKTVGFAILGALILSLTYIPMMSALFLSKKPTLKASFSDKMMVKIHKVYEPLLEKAIRIKYWLVGITVVIFAVSIIQFRNMGGEFIPQLQEGDFAFHCILPQGSSLTQSLETSMQASRILKEFDEVKMVVGKTGSAEVPTDPMPPEATDMIIVLKPKDEWKRKISYEELGDEMMEKLEVIPGVFFEKNQPIQMRFNELMTGIRQDVAVKIFGENLDSLSYYADKTSKAIQSVEGVTVPQVERVSGLPQINVEYDRIRMANYGLNIQEVNDMLSTAFAGKTAGQVFENERRFDLVVRLDSVHRKSIDDINNLMIPTNSGNQIPLSQVANVSYKLGASQISREEGKRRIVIGFNVKDRDVESVVKDIQTKLDKEIKLPSGYYFTYGGQFENLQAASQRLMIAVPISLLLIFMLLYFTFHSFKQAALIFTAIPMSAIGGVFALIIRDMPFSISAGIGFIALFGVAVLNGIVLIGTFNQLEKEGEKNILKRIMEGTNIRLRPVLMTATVASLGFLPMAISTGAGAEVQKPLATVVIGGLITATFLTLFVLPMLYLIFNSKLSKIKLNSKNTLPFLVIGMFLMGQSIQAQTRSINIQEAQQIAIENNPLIKANERSISSSEALKGTANELPKLNVEAQLGQYASPKFDYGLSISQSIPFPTIFKHRKAVLESEVNSKKIQKEVTTNELLKQVRTYFYQIEYLEYNHNQLEQLNKLYVEFIRIASVRFSAGDIKKIEINTAETQQGEINLLLKQNKVYLANAYKNLNVLLNTEESFTITKETNYIPLKLTGILDGSTIDNNPTLKAFYQQMEITERNKEVVKAEGLPEFSLGVNSLSMIGMHEKNGVQRYYNGLDRFTSVNLGVAIPLTFGATKAKIKALEYDKQAIQETANFQKQQLTIQLDNSINQYQQDWEQYEYYVNQAIPNAEKIVKAAQLGYKTGEISYVEYLFALQTATDIQLKYLESIQQVNQTVVNINSIINQ
;
A
#
# COMPACT_ATOMS: atom_id res chain seq x y z
N MET A 1 21.25 22.23 27.62
CA MET A 1 21.63 22.36 29.04
C MET A 1 21.79 21.03 29.74
N ILE A 2 20.80 20.13 29.71
CA ILE A 2 20.87 18.80 30.36
C ILE A 2 22.12 18.02 29.92
N VAL A 3 22.36 17.92 28.60
CA VAL A 3 23.55 17.26 28.06
C VAL A 3 24.85 17.85 28.61
N ILE A 4 25.00 19.18 28.64
CA ILE A 4 26.19 19.87 29.17
C ILE A 4 26.40 19.54 30.65
N PHE A 5 25.33 19.55 31.43
CA PHE A 5 25.39 19.23 32.86
C PHE A 5 25.88 17.79 33.11
N VAL A 6 25.34 16.82 32.35
CA VAL A 6 25.76 15.41 32.43
C VAL A 6 27.23 15.25 32.01
N LEU A 7 27.66 15.90 30.93
CA LEU A 7 29.04 15.87 30.46
C LEU A 7 30.02 16.40 31.52
N VAL A 8 29.70 17.52 32.17
CA VAL A 8 30.56 18.09 33.22
C VAL A 8 30.65 17.16 34.43
N ILE A 9 29.54 16.49 34.80
CA ILE A 9 29.52 15.51 35.91
C ILE A 9 30.42 14.31 35.61
N PHE A 10 30.28 13.69 34.44
CA PHE A 10 31.00 12.47 34.10
C PHE A 10 32.47 12.70 33.71
N LEU A 11 32.80 13.81 33.03
CA LEU A 11 34.19 14.13 32.68
C LEU A 11 34.95 14.70 33.87
N GLY A 12 34.25 15.26 34.87
CA GLY A 12 34.88 15.83 36.06
C GLY A 12 35.79 17.03 35.78
N ASN A 13 35.76 17.56 34.56
CA ASN A 13 36.55 18.67 34.07
C ASN A 13 35.66 19.60 33.23
N LEU A 14 35.44 20.81 33.74
CA LEU A 14 34.60 21.81 33.08
C LEU A 14 35.08 22.15 31.67
N ARG A 15 36.40 22.19 31.43
CA ARG A 15 36.96 22.51 30.11
C ARG A 15 36.66 21.42 29.10
N ALA A 16 36.82 20.17 29.49
CA ALA A 16 36.50 19.02 28.65
C ALA A 16 35.00 18.98 28.30
N GLY A 17 34.14 19.21 29.29
CA GLY A 17 32.69 19.31 29.06
C GLY A 17 32.31 20.44 28.10
N LEU A 18 32.96 21.60 28.20
CA LEU A 18 32.72 22.74 27.29
C LEU A 18 33.21 22.48 25.85
N ILE A 19 34.33 21.76 25.68
CA ILE A 19 34.85 21.36 24.36
C ILE A 19 33.86 20.43 23.66
N VAL A 20 33.34 19.43 24.37
CA VAL A 20 32.31 18.54 23.82
C VAL A 20 31.02 19.32 23.54
N ALA A 21 30.60 20.20 24.45
CA ALA A 21 29.41 21.01 24.27
C ALA A 21 29.47 21.96 23.07
N SER A 22 30.65 22.46 22.68
CA SER A 22 30.80 23.31 21.50
C SER A 22 30.61 22.56 20.18
N ALA A 23 30.67 21.22 20.17
CA ALA A 23 30.34 20.41 19.01
C ALA A 23 28.87 20.56 18.58
N ILE A 24 27.96 20.73 19.55
CA ILE A 24 26.50 20.81 19.31
C ILE A 24 26.12 21.99 18.39
N PRO A 25 26.46 23.25 18.72
CA PRO A 25 26.11 24.38 17.85
C PRO A 25 26.83 24.33 16.50
N LEU A 26 28.07 23.82 16.45
CA LEU A 26 28.83 23.73 15.20
C LEU A 26 28.26 22.68 14.24
N SER A 27 27.85 21.51 14.75
CA SER A 27 27.22 20.49 13.93
C SER A 27 25.82 20.91 13.46
N LEU A 28 25.07 21.65 14.28
CA LEU A 28 23.81 22.28 13.88
C LEU A 28 24.00 23.34 12.80
N LEU A 29 25.01 24.21 12.91
CA LEU A 29 25.32 25.20 11.86
C LEU A 29 25.66 24.51 10.54
N PHE A 30 26.43 23.42 10.59
CA PHE A 30 26.69 22.59 9.43
C PHE A 30 25.40 21.98 8.86
N ALA A 31 24.54 21.43 9.72
CA ALA A 31 23.25 20.86 9.31
C ALA A 31 22.34 21.90 8.65
N LEU A 32 22.22 23.10 9.22
CA LEU A 32 21.44 24.20 8.65
C LEU A 32 22.02 24.67 7.31
N GLY A 33 23.34 24.74 7.17
CA GLY A 33 24.01 25.02 5.90
C GLY A 33 23.68 23.98 4.82
N MET A 34 23.71 22.69 5.19
CA MET A 34 23.32 21.60 4.30
C MET A 34 21.82 21.62 3.99
N MET A 35 20.95 21.91 4.96
CA MET A 35 19.52 22.07 4.72
C MET A 35 19.24 23.15 3.68
N ASN A 36 19.95 24.27 3.72
CA ASN A 36 19.86 25.33 2.71
C ASN A 36 20.31 24.85 1.33
N ILE A 37 21.43 24.12 1.24
CA ILE A 37 21.96 23.57 -0.02
C ILE A 37 20.98 22.56 -0.65
N PHE A 38 20.37 21.70 0.18
CA PHE A 38 19.49 20.61 -0.27
C PHE A 38 18.00 20.99 -0.30
N GLY A 39 17.65 22.25 -0.02
CA GLY A 39 16.26 22.74 -0.04
C GLY A 39 15.35 22.11 1.01
N VAL A 40 15.89 21.71 2.16
CA VAL A 40 15.11 21.14 3.27
C VAL A 40 14.57 22.27 4.14
N SER A 41 13.25 22.41 4.24
CA SER A 41 12.62 23.43 5.09
C SER A 41 12.82 23.14 6.57
N ALA A 42 13.03 24.19 7.37
CA ALA A 42 13.10 24.12 8.82
C ALA A 42 11.67 24.15 9.39
N ASN A 43 11.12 22.97 9.65
CA ASN A 43 9.80 22.78 10.25
C ASN A 43 9.89 21.85 11.47
N LEU A 44 8.74 21.65 12.13
CA LEU A 44 8.65 20.83 13.33
C LEU A 44 9.11 19.37 13.11
N MET A 45 8.84 18.81 11.93
CA MET A 45 9.25 17.44 11.59
C MET A 45 10.74 17.35 11.30
N SER A 46 11.34 18.36 10.63
CA SER A 46 12.77 18.36 10.33
C SER A 46 13.65 18.61 11.55
N LEU A 47 13.21 19.46 12.48
CA LEU A 47 13.99 19.86 13.66
C LEU A 47 13.65 19.02 14.91
N GLY A 48 12.46 18.41 14.93
CA GLY A 48 11.88 17.79 16.12
C GLY A 48 12.59 16.54 16.62
N ALA A 49 13.41 15.88 15.80
CA ALA A 49 14.10 14.65 16.17
C ALA A 49 15.63 14.80 16.31
N ILE A 50 16.13 16.03 16.41
CA ILE A 50 17.56 16.25 16.62
C ILE A 50 17.90 15.99 18.09
N ASP A 51 18.47 14.81 18.37
CA ASP A 51 19.07 14.56 19.68
C ASP A 51 20.53 15.01 19.72
N PHE A 52 20.81 15.90 20.66
CA PHE A 52 22.15 16.36 20.95
C PHE A 52 23.03 15.27 21.54
N GLY A 53 22.44 14.26 22.19
CA GLY A 53 23.17 13.13 22.74
C GLY A 53 23.86 12.29 21.67
N LEU A 54 23.14 11.94 20.60
CA LEU A 54 23.72 11.26 19.42
C LEU A 54 24.83 12.07 18.75
N ILE A 55 24.65 13.39 18.67
CA ILE A 55 25.58 14.31 18.00
C ILE A 55 26.91 14.42 18.76
N VAL A 56 26.89 14.37 20.09
CA VAL A 56 28.12 14.54 20.89
C VAL A 56 28.87 13.23 21.13
N ASP A 57 28.31 12.08 20.78
CA ASP A 57 28.81 10.77 21.20
C ASP A 57 30.27 10.53 20.77
N GLY A 58 30.60 10.73 19.49
CA GLY A 58 32.00 10.58 19.02
C GLY A 58 32.96 11.61 19.62
N ALA A 59 32.48 12.84 19.86
CA ALA A 59 33.27 13.86 20.55
C ALA A 59 33.57 13.47 22.01
N VAL A 60 32.59 12.89 22.72
CA VAL A 60 32.74 12.35 24.07
C VAL A 60 33.79 11.24 24.10
N ILE A 61 33.68 10.28 23.18
CA ILE A 61 34.60 9.13 23.12
C ILE A 61 36.05 9.59 22.95
N ILE A 62 36.30 10.59 22.09
CA ILE A 62 37.64 11.12 21.82
C ILE A 62 38.17 11.95 23.01
N VAL A 63 37.33 12.80 23.61
CA VAL A 63 37.74 13.61 24.77
C VAL A 63 37.99 12.74 26.01
N GLU A 64 37.17 11.73 26.26
CA GLU A 64 37.39 10.80 27.38
C GLU A 64 38.65 9.96 27.16
N ALA A 65 38.88 9.48 25.93
CA ALA A 65 40.11 8.78 25.58
C ALA A 65 41.38 9.62 25.84
N THR A 66 41.35 10.89 25.43
CA THR A 66 42.48 11.81 25.63
C THR A 66 42.70 12.12 27.12
N LEU A 67 41.64 12.37 27.89
CA LEU A 67 41.73 12.56 29.33
C LEU A 67 42.24 11.32 30.07
N HIS A 68 41.74 10.15 29.73
CA HIS A 68 42.19 8.89 30.32
C HIS A 68 43.66 8.61 29.99
N HIS A 69 44.09 8.88 28.75
CA HIS A 69 45.48 8.75 28.34
C HIS A 69 46.41 9.69 29.13
N LEU A 70 46.00 10.95 29.30
CA LEU A 70 46.74 11.94 30.10
C LEU A 70 46.75 11.59 31.60
N GLY A 71 45.66 11.02 32.12
CA GLY A 71 45.51 10.64 33.53
C GLY A 71 46.32 9.40 33.95
N LEU A 72 46.54 8.45 33.03
CA LEU A 72 47.40 7.28 33.25
C LEU A 72 48.89 7.63 33.32
N ARG A 73 49.27 8.85 32.91
CA ARG A 73 50.67 9.26 32.87
C ARG A 73 51.17 9.60 34.28
N LYS A 74 52.22 8.90 34.72
CA LYS A 74 52.91 9.16 36.00
C LYS A 74 53.90 10.34 35.97
N SER A 75 53.99 11.08 34.86
CA SER A 75 54.93 12.20 34.73
C SER A 75 54.46 13.44 35.48
N THR A 76 55.35 14.04 36.27
CA THR A 76 55.07 15.21 37.12
C THR A 76 55.38 16.56 36.47
N HIS A 77 55.95 16.57 35.26
CA HIS A 77 56.31 17.80 34.55
C HIS A 77 55.16 18.38 33.72
N ARG A 78 55.15 19.71 33.59
CA ARG A 78 54.19 20.45 32.74
C ARG A 78 54.49 20.19 31.27
N LEU A 79 53.48 19.82 30.51
CA LEU A 79 53.60 19.58 29.07
C LEU A 79 53.85 20.88 28.29
N THR A 80 54.77 20.82 27.33
CA THR A 80 54.90 21.81 26.26
C THR A 80 53.77 21.65 25.24
N GLN A 81 53.54 22.64 24.36
CA GLN A 81 52.47 22.53 23.36
C GLN A 81 52.72 21.38 22.38
N LYS A 82 53.96 21.20 21.90
CA LYS A 82 54.31 20.11 20.98
C LYS A 82 54.06 18.73 21.59
N GLU A 83 54.44 18.54 22.85
CA GLU A 83 54.16 17.28 23.56
C GLU A 83 52.65 17.08 23.77
N MET A 84 51.89 18.14 24.06
CA MET A 84 50.43 18.06 24.17
C MET A 84 49.77 17.66 22.85
N ASP A 85 50.22 18.24 21.74
CA ASP A 85 49.71 17.94 20.40
C ASP A 85 49.98 16.47 20.03
N GLU A 86 51.18 15.96 20.33
CA GLU A 86 51.58 14.58 20.07
C GLU A 86 50.78 13.58 20.93
N GLU A 87 50.61 13.87 22.23
CA GLU A 87 49.84 13.02 23.15
C GLU A 87 48.35 12.95 22.78
N VAL A 88 47.75 14.10 22.42
CA VAL A 88 46.36 14.14 21.95
C VAL A 88 46.22 13.41 20.61
N PHE A 89 47.16 13.60 19.68
CA PHE A 89 47.15 12.89 18.40
C PHE A 89 47.26 11.37 18.57
N LEU A 90 48.17 10.89 19.42
CA LEU A 90 48.35 9.47 19.69
C LEU A 90 47.10 8.85 20.33
N SER A 91 46.48 9.54 21.28
CA SER A 91 45.24 9.05 21.92
C SER A 91 44.05 9.06 20.95
N ALA A 92 43.83 10.18 20.26
CA ALA A 92 42.74 10.32 19.30
C ALA A 92 42.87 9.32 18.13
N SER A 93 44.08 9.12 17.59
CA SER A 93 44.33 8.20 16.48
C SER A 93 44.01 6.74 16.81
N LYS A 94 44.25 6.31 18.05
CA LYS A 94 43.93 4.93 18.51
C LYS A 94 42.44 4.63 18.50
N ILE A 95 41.60 5.63 18.79
CA ILE A 95 40.14 5.47 18.97
C ILE A 95 39.33 6.02 17.79
N ARG A 96 39.99 6.76 16.89
CA ARG A 96 39.44 7.33 15.66
C ARG A 96 38.59 6.35 14.86
N ASN A 97 39.12 5.16 14.57
CA ASN A 97 38.42 4.19 13.73
C ASN A 97 37.13 3.73 14.41
N SER A 98 37.17 3.39 15.70
CA SER A 98 35.99 2.93 16.45
C SER A 98 34.91 4.00 16.57
N ALA A 99 35.30 5.26 16.80
CA ALA A 99 34.35 6.38 16.87
C ALA A 99 33.73 6.71 15.50
N ALA A 100 34.55 6.83 14.45
CA ALA A 100 34.09 7.15 13.10
C ALA A 100 33.19 6.06 12.50
N PHE A 101 33.53 4.77 12.66
CA PHE A 101 32.67 3.68 12.18
C PHE A 101 31.32 3.65 12.90
N GLY A 102 31.29 3.96 14.20
CA GLY A 102 30.03 4.05 14.93
C GLY A 102 29.14 5.18 14.43
N GLU A 103 29.69 6.37 14.21
CA GLU A 103 28.95 7.51 13.62
C GLU A 103 28.47 7.22 12.18
N ILE A 104 29.28 6.54 11.37
CA ILE A 104 28.90 6.08 10.03
C ILE A 104 27.75 5.06 10.10
N ILE A 105 27.75 4.14 11.07
CA ILE A 105 26.65 3.19 11.26
C ILE A 105 25.37 3.94 11.62
N ILE A 106 25.44 4.91 12.53
CA ILE A 106 24.27 5.74 12.86
C ILE A 106 23.77 6.48 11.60
N LEU A 107 24.66 7.05 10.79
CA LEU A 107 24.28 7.72 9.53
C LEU A 107 23.58 6.75 8.55
N ILE A 108 24.13 5.54 8.36
CA ILE A 108 23.60 4.55 7.42
C ILE A 108 22.25 4.02 7.86
N VAL A 109 22.00 3.94 9.17
CA VAL A 109 20.72 3.54 9.75
C VAL A 109 19.57 4.49 9.35
N TYR A 110 19.85 5.76 9.04
CA TYR A 110 18.85 6.70 8.53
C TYR A 110 18.63 6.60 7.01
N ILE A 111 19.50 5.93 6.24
CA ILE A 111 19.36 5.82 4.77
C ILE A 111 18.04 5.12 4.39
N PRO A 112 17.62 4.02 5.03
CA PRO A 112 16.37 3.35 4.67
C PRO A 112 15.13 4.19 4.97
N ILE A 113 15.20 5.19 5.84
CA ILE A 113 14.10 6.15 6.04
C ILE A 113 13.94 7.05 4.80
N LEU A 114 15.02 7.33 4.06
CA LEU A 114 14.97 8.11 2.82
C LEU A 114 14.30 7.35 1.66
N THR A 115 14.02 6.05 1.80
CA THR A 115 13.32 5.25 0.78
C THR A 115 11.80 5.29 0.95
N LEU A 116 11.31 5.83 2.06
CA LEU A 116 9.89 6.07 2.28
C LEU A 116 9.37 7.06 1.22
N VAL A 117 8.34 6.65 0.47
CA VAL A 117 7.68 7.46 -0.57
C VAL A 117 6.35 7.98 -0.02
N GLY A 118 5.59 8.77 -0.77
CA GLY A 118 4.25 9.18 -0.37
C GLY A 118 4.24 10.12 0.85
N VAL A 119 3.27 9.94 1.73
CA VAL A 119 3.00 10.86 2.83
C VAL A 119 3.98 10.68 3.98
N GLU A 120 4.26 9.44 4.36
CA GLU A 120 5.30 9.11 5.32
C GLU A 120 6.68 9.62 4.85
N GLY A 121 6.96 9.52 3.55
CA GLY A 121 8.18 10.08 2.96
C GLY A 121 8.27 11.59 3.11
N LYS A 122 7.19 12.32 2.80
CA LYS A 122 7.14 13.78 2.96
C LYS A 122 7.29 14.23 4.41
N MET A 123 6.78 13.44 5.36
CA MET A 123 6.87 13.72 6.79
C MET A 123 8.25 13.41 7.39
N PHE A 124 8.82 12.25 7.09
CA PHE A 124 10.01 11.74 7.80
C PHE A 124 11.34 11.89 7.01
N THR A 125 11.30 12.08 5.69
CA THR A 125 12.54 12.33 4.90
C THR A 125 13.27 13.61 5.33
N PRO A 126 12.59 14.76 5.55
CA PRO A 126 13.25 15.97 6.05
C PRO A 126 13.96 15.72 7.39
N MET A 127 13.31 14.97 8.28
CA MET A 127 13.85 14.58 9.57
C MET A 127 15.14 13.77 9.43
N ALA A 128 15.12 12.71 8.61
CA ALA A 128 16.28 11.85 8.37
C ALA A 128 17.45 12.62 7.73
N LYS A 129 17.16 13.54 6.80
CA LYS A 129 18.19 14.40 6.18
C LYS A 129 18.83 15.32 7.21
N THR A 130 18.03 16.01 8.03
CA THR A 130 18.56 16.95 9.02
C THR A 130 19.41 16.26 10.07
N VAL A 131 18.95 15.12 10.61
CA VAL A 131 19.75 14.32 11.56
C VAL A 131 21.01 13.77 10.89
N GLY A 132 20.89 13.26 9.66
CA GLY A 132 22.04 12.78 8.89
C GLY A 132 23.09 13.88 8.64
N PHE A 133 22.67 15.10 8.30
CA PHE A 133 23.58 16.24 8.15
C PHE A 133 24.22 16.65 9.47
N ALA A 134 23.48 16.62 10.57
CA ALA A 134 24.02 16.93 11.89
C ALA A 134 25.07 15.90 12.34
N ILE A 135 24.82 14.61 12.12
CA ILE A 135 25.78 13.53 12.42
C ILE A 135 26.99 13.59 11.50
N LEU A 136 26.80 13.88 10.21
CA LEU A 136 27.91 14.08 9.27
C LEU A 136 28.79 15.26 9.70
N GLY A 137 28.18 16.37 10.12
CA GLY A 137 28.89 17.51 10.69
C GLY A 137 29.62 17.15 11.98
N ALA A 138 28.97 16.40 12.87
CA ALA A 138 29.57 15.90 14.10
C ALA A 138 30.78 15.00 13.84
N LEU A 139 30.70 14.10 12.86
CA LEU A 139 31.80 13.23 12.42
C LEU A 139 33.00 14.03 11.88
N ILE A 140 32.74 15.06 11.07
CA ILE A 140 33.82 15.93 10.59
C ILE A 140 34.48 16.66 11.76
N LEU A 141 33.69 17.19 12.69
CA LEU A 141 34.17 17.93 13.86
C LEU A 141 34.89 17.03 14.87
N SER A 142 34.42 15.80 15.08
CA SER A 142 35.02 14.82 16.00
C SER A 142 36.42 14.44 15.54
N LEU A 143 36.65 14.36 14.22
CA LEU A 143 37.95 14.03 13.64
C LEU A 143 38.92 15.21 13.52
N THR A 144 38.41 16.45 13.46
CA THR A 144 39.22 17.64 13.17
C THR A 144 39.26 18.62 14.36
N TYR A 145 38.13 19.23 14.67
CA TYR A 145 37.99 20.30 15.66
C TYR A 145 38.20 19.81 17.10
N ILE A 146 37.65 18.65 17.47
CA ILE A 146 37.70 18.15 18.85
C ILE A 146 39.13 17.82 19.32
N PRO A 147 39.98 17.10 18.56
CA PRO A 147 41.38 16.87 18.93
C PRO A 147 42.16 18.18 19.03
N MET A 148 41.97 19.10 18.08
CA MET A 148 42.65 20.40 18.06
C MET A 148 42.31 21.25 19.29
N MET A 149 41.02 21.36 19.64
CA MET A 149 40.57 22.10 20.81
C MET A 149 41.00 21.43 22.12
N SER A 150 41.06 20.10 22.16
CA SER A 150 41.57 19.35 23.30
C SER A 150 43.05 19.67 23.56
N ALA A 151 43.88 19.73 22.52
CA ALA A 151 45.30 20.09 22.65
C ALA A 151 45.53 21.54 23.08
N LEU A 152 44.64 22.47 22.70
CA LEU A 152 44.76 23.89 23.04
C LEU A 152 44.24 24.23 24.45
N PHE A 153 43.08 23.69 24.85
CA PHE A 153 42.33 24.15 26.03
C PHE A 153 42.43 23.24 27.26
N LEU A 154 42.77 21.94 27.09
CA LEU A 154 42.98 21.05 28.24
C LEU A 154 44.18 21.52 29.08
N SER A 155 44.15 21.18 30.37
CA SER A 155 45.19 21.60 31.31
C SER A 155 46.50 20.86 31.02
N LYS A 156 47.56 21.62 30.74
CA LYS A 156 48.95 21.11 30.62
C LYS A 156 49.59 20.76 31.97
N LYS A 157 48.89 21.01 33.08
CA LYS A 157 49.35 20.69 34.44
C LYS A 157 48.77 19.33 34.85
N PRO A 158 49.59 18.41 35.39
CA PRO A 158 49.10 17.15 35.93
C PRO A 158 48.21 17.41 37.14
N THR A 159 46.96 16.97 37.09
CA THR A 159 46.01 17.10 38.20
C THR A 159 46.07 15.85 39.08
N LEU A 160 46.73 15.98 40.24
CA LEU A 160 46.82 14.92 41.27
C LEU A 160 45.57 14.81 42.17
N LYS A 161 44.59 15.71 42.05
CA LYS A 161 43.35 15.67 42.84
C LYS A 161 42.30 14.83 42.13
N ALA A 162 41.79 13.78 42.80
CA ALA A 162 40.66 13.00 42.34
C ALA A 162 39.44 13.89 42.11
N SER A 163 38.92 13.89 40.88
CA SER A 163 37.75 14.67 40.50
C SER A 163 36.48 14.13 41.20
N PHE A 164 35.42 14.93 41.21
CA PHE A 164 34.10 14.49 41.62
C PHE A 164 33.66 13.23 40.84
N SER A 165 33.92 13.21 39.53
CA SER A 165 33.68 12.04 38.68
C SER A 165 34.42 10.79 39.17
N ASP A 166 35.70 10.92 39.53
CA ASP A 166 36.51 9.78 40.00
C ASP A 166 35.95 9.19 41.29
N LYS A 167 35.49 10.03 42.22
CA LYS A 167 34.85 9.56 43.46
C LYS A 167 33.52 8.85 43.20
N MET A 168 32.71 9.37 42.26
CA MET A 168 31.46 8.75 41.84
C MET A 168 31.73 7.38 41.19
N MET A 169 32.67 7.33 40.25
CA MET A 169 33.01 6.11 39.53
C MET A 169 33.62 5.05 40.44
N VAL A 170 34.44 5.41 41.45
CA VAL A 170 34.93 4.44 42.45
C VAL A 170 33.77 3.78 43.20
N LYS A 171 32.70 4.52 43.53
CA LYS A 171 31.49 3.92 44.13
C LYS A 171 30.78 3.00 43.16
N ILE A 172 30.63 3.41 41.90
CA ILE A 172 29.99 2.60 40.85
C ILE A 172 30.79 1.31 40.60
N HIS A 173 32.12 1.39 40.50
CA HIS A 173 33.01 0.22 40.36
C HIS A 173 32.88 -0.76 41.53
N LYS A 174 32.83 -0.26 42.78
CA LYS A 174 32.64 -1.11 43.97
C LYS A 174 31.34 -1.92 43.94
N VAL A 175 30.32 -1.45 43.24
CA VAL A 175 29.05 -2.18 43.06
C VAL A 175 29.10 -3.05 41.80
N TYR A 176 29.66 -2.53 40.72
CA TYR A 176 29.70 -3.17 39.41
C TYR A 176 30.59 -4.42 39.38
N GLU A 177 31.80 -4.33 39.92
CA GLU A 177 32.80 -5.41 39.90
C GLU A 177 32.31 -6.72 40.56
N PRO A 178 31.74 -6.71 41.79
CA PRO A 178 31.19 -7.93 42.38
C PRO A 178 29.92 -8.43 41.68
N LEU A 179 29.13 -7.55 41.05
CA LEU A 179 27.98 -7.96 40.24
C LEU A 179 28.43 -8.66 38.95
N LEU A 180 29.48 -8.14 38.29
CA LEU A 180 30.06 -8.76 37.10
C LEU A 180 30.69 -10.12 37.43
N GLU A 181 31.41 -10.26 38.55
CA GLU A 181 31.93 -11.55 38.99
C GLU A 181 30.83 -12.58 39.26
N LYS A 182 29.72 -12.16 39.89
CA LYS A 182 28.54 -13.02 40.06
C LYS A 182 27.93 -13.39 38.71
N ALA A 183 27.76 -12.42 37.81
CA ALA A 183 27.22 -12.63 36.47
C ALA A 183 28.04 -13.65 35.66
N ILE A 184 29.38 -13.63 35.79
CA ILE A 184 30.29 -14.62 35.18
C ILE A 184 29.99 -16.05 35.66
N ARG A 185 29.69 -16.24 36.95
CA ARG A 185 29.37 -17.58 37.49
C ARG A 185 28.02 -18.10 37.01
N ILE A 186 27.03 -17.21 36.82
CA ILE A 186 25.67 -17.56 36.37
C ILE A 186 25.43 -17.28 34.88
N LYS A 187 26.49 -17.18 34.07
CA LYS A 187 26.46 -16.71 32.67
C LYS A 187 25.38 -17.35 31.78
N TYR A 188 25.15 -18.67 31.88
CA TYR A 188 24.12 -19.34 31.09
C TYR A 188 22.71 -18.98 31.53
N TRP A 189 22.51 -18.75 32.84
CA TRP A 189 21.21 -18.36 33.40
C TRP A 189 20.86 -16.92 33.03
N LEU A 190 21.85 -16.00 33.09
CA LEU A 190 21.69 -14.60 32.68
C LEU A 190 21.31 -14.47 31.20
N VAL A 191 22.03 -15.18 30.31
CA VAL A 191 21.72 -15.21 28.87
C VAL A 191 20.35 -15.86 28.64
N GLY A 192 20.05 -16.97 29.32
CA GLY A 192 18.75 -17.65 29.21
C GLY A 192 17.57 -16.75 29.59
N ILE A 193 17.66 -16.01 30.69
CA ILE A 193 16.64 -15.04 31.10
C ILE A 193 16.46 -13.95 30.06
N THR A 194 17.57 -13.42 29.53
CA THR A 194 17.50 -12.37 28.50
C THR A 194 16.75 -12.87 27.26
N VAL A 195 16.98 -14.11 26.84
CA VAL A 195 16.25 -14.73 25.72
C VAL A 195 14.77 -14.92 26.04
N VAL A 196 14.43 -15.30 27.28
CA VAL A 196 13.03 -15.43 27.71
C VAL A 196 12.33 -14.06 27.72
N ILE A 197 12.96 -13.03 28.28
CA ILE A 197 12.42 -11.67 28.28
C ILE A 197 12.25 -11.15 26.84
N PHE A 198 13.21 -11.46 25.96
CA PHE A 198 13.10 -11.14 24.54
C PHE A 198 11.90 -11.83 23.89
N ALA A 199 11.69 -13.13 24.13
CA ALA A 199 10.52 -13.84 23.64
C ALA A 199 9.19 -13.25 24.17
N VAL A 200 9.15 -12.88 25.45
CA VAL A 200 7.99 -12.17 26.03
C VAL A 200 7.79 -10.82 25.34
N SER A 201 8.85 -10.05 25.09
CA SER A 201 8.75 -8.76 24.39
C SER A 201 8.20 -8.90 22.97
N ILE A 202 8.56 -9.97 22.24
CA ILE A 202 7.99 -10.27 20.92
C ILE A 202 6.49 -10.58 21.01
N ILE A 203 6.10 -11.40 21.98
CA ILE A 203 4.69 -11.76 22.18
C ILE A 203 3.87 -10.50 22.48
N GLN A 204 4.37 -9.62 23.35
CA GLN A 204 3.70 -8.37 23.68
C GLN A 204 3.68 -7.39 22.50
N PHE A 205 4.78 -7.30 21.74
CA PHE A 205 4.84 -6.47 20.54
C PHE A 205 3.81 -6.90 19.49
N ARG A 206 3.59 -8.22 19.31
CA ARG A 206 2.57 -8.74 18.37
C ARG A 206 1.14 -8.37 18.79
N ASN A 207 0.90 -8.18 20.08
CA ASN A 207 -0.41 -7.82 20.61
C ASN A 207 -0.61 -6.30 20.70
N MET A 208 0.41 -5.50 20.35
CA MET A 208 0.35 -4.05 20.41
C MET A 208 -0.43 -3.50 19.21
N GLY A 209 -1.25 -2.49 19.47
CA GLY A 209 -2.00 -1.77 18.44
C GLY A 209 -1.10 -0.96 17.51
N GLY A 210 -1.65 -0.54 16.37
CA GLY A 210 -0.94 0.19 15.32
C GLY A 210 -1.68 1.45 14.88
N GLU A 211 -0.93 2.55 14.72
CA GLU A 211 -1.42 3.80 14.15
C GLU A 211 -0.38 4.44 13.21
N PHE A 212 -0.83 5.27 12.27
CA PHE A 212 0.10 5.87 11.30
C PHE A 212 1.02 6.90 11.97
N ILE A 213 0.43 7.98 12.48
CA ILE A 213 1.10 9.04 13.23
C ILE A 213 0.15 9.43 14.37
N PRO A 214 0.65 9.62 15.60
CA PRO A 214 -0.19 10.13 16.70
C PRO A 214 -0.82 11.47 16.32
N GLN A 215 -2.06 11.71 16.76
CA GLN A 215 -2.78 12.93 16.44
C GLN A 215 -2.02 14.18 16.95
N LEU A 216 -1.61 15.07 16.04
CA LEU A 216 -0.93 16.32 16.42
C LEU A 216 -1.95 17.31 16.98
N GLN A 217 -1.64 17.93 18.11
CA GLN A 217 -2.48 18.99 18.66
C GLN A 217 -2.14 20.34 18.01
N GLU A 218 -3.10 20.95 17.32
CA GLU A 218 -2.94 22.20 16.55
C GLU A 218 -3.33 23.46 17.35
N GLY A 219 -4.07 23.29 18.43
CA GLY A 219 -4.49 24.36 19.34
C GLY A 219 -5.84 25.00 19.00
N ASP A 220 -6.30 24.93 17.76
CA ASP A 220 -7.63 25.35 17.32
C ASP A 220 -8.50 24.13 16.99
N PHE A 221 -9.82 24.31 16.92
CA PHE A 221 -10.74 23.26 16.46
C PHE A 221 -11.33 23.58 15.09
N ALA A 222 -11.67 22.54 14.34
CA ALA A 222 -12.51 22.61 13.15
C ALA A 222 -13.70 21.70 13.37
N PHE A 223 -14.89 22.27 13.55
CA PHE A 223 -16.12 21.50 13.73
C PHE A 223 -16.86 21.44 12.40
N HIS A 224 -17.09 20.24 11.90
CA HIS A 224 -17.86 20.05 10.69
C HIS A 224 -19.34 19.97 11.04
N CYS A 225 -20.15 20.86 10.48
CA CYS A 225 -21.58 21.00 10.72
C CYS A 225 -22.33 20.62 9.44
N ILE A 226 -23.11 19.54 9.49
CA ILE A 226 -23.82 19.01 8.33
C ILE A 226 -25.32 18.97 8.63
N LEU A 227 -26.09 19.66 7.79
CA LEU A 227 -27.55 19.62 7.81
C LEU A 227 -28.09 18.48 6.93
N PRO A 228 -29.38 18.11 7.05
CA PRO A 228 -30.01 17.15 6.17
C PRO A 228 -29.92 17.58 4.70
N GLN A 229 -29.77 16.59 3.81
CA GLN A 229 -29.69 16.78 2.36
C GLN A 229 -30.90 17.57 1.83
N GLY A 230 -30.65 18.53 0.94
CA GLY A 230 -31.68 19.43 0.41
C GLY A 230 -32.02 20.64 1.28
N SER A 231 -31.30 20.84 2.40
CA SER A 231 -31.41 22.09 3.17
C SER A 231 -31.01 23.30 2.33
N SER A 232 -31.74 24.41 2.46
CA SER A 232 -31.42 25.64 1.74
C SER A 232 -30.17 26.29 2.31
N LEU A 233 -29.41 27.01 1.48
CA LEU A 233 -28.25 27.79 1.94
C LEU A 233 -28.62 28.76 3.07
N THR A 234 -29.81 29.38 3.00
CA THR A 234 -30.30 30.27 4.06
C THR A 234 -30.47 29.54 5.39
N GLN A 235 -31.04 28.33 5.37
CA GLN A 235 -31.18 27.51 6.58
C GLN A 235 -29.81 27.11 7.12
N SER A 236 -28.87 26.69 6.26
CA SER A 236 -27.51 26.34 6.65
C SER A 236 -26.79 27.49 7.34
N LEU A 237 -26.92 28.71 6.80
CA LEU A 237 -26.34 29.92 7.39
C LEU A 237 -26.96 30.24 8.76
N GLU A 238 -28.28 30.13 8.90
CA GLU A 238 -28.96 30.37 10.18
C GLU A 238 -28.52 29.37 11.25
N THR A 239 -28.51 28.08 10.92
CA THR A 239 -28.08 27.01 11.82
C THR A 239 -26.59 27.13 12.18
N SER A 240 -25.72 27.40 11.21
CA SER A 240 -24.29 27.66 11.43
C SER A 240 -24.06 28.86 12.36
N MET A 241 -24.81 29.94 12.18
CA MET A 241 -24.74 31.11 13.05
C MET A 241 -25.24 30.81 14.47
N GLN A 242 -26.27 29.98 14.63
CA GLN A 242 -26.72 29.51 15.94
C GLN A 242 -25.62 28.70 16.64
N ALA A 243 -25.03 27.71 15.95
CA ALA A 243 -23.91 26.92 16.48
C ALA A 243 -22.71 27.81 16.85
N SER A 244 -22.38 28.78 16.00
CA SER A 244 -21.29 29.74 16.24
C SER A 244 -21.51 30.59 17.49
N ARG A 245 -22.76 30.97 17.79
CA ARG A 245 -23.11 31.72 19.02
C ARG A 245 -22.90 30.85 20.26
N ILE A 246 -23.39 29.60 20.24
CA ILE A 246 -23.21 28.64 21.34
C ILE A 246 -21.72 28.44 21.63
N LEU A 247 -20.92 28.19 20.59
CA LEU A 247 -19.47 28.00 20.73
C LEU A 247 -18.76 29.26 21.25
N LYS A 248 -19.27 30.45 20.92
CA LYS A 248 -18.68 31.72 21.36
C LYS A 248 -18.96 32.03 22.83
N GLU A 249 -19.91 31.35 23.48
CA GLU A 249 -20.17 31.48 24.92
C GLU A 249 -19.04 30.91 25.79
N PHE A 250 -18.21 30.02 25.23
CA PHE A 250 -17.04 29.48 25.92
C PHE A 250 -15.96 30.56 26.08
N ASP A 251 -15.53 30.77 27.33
CA ASP A 251 -14.52 31.76 27.70
C ASP A 251 -13.17 31.50 27.00
N GLU A 252 -12.87 30.24 26.69
CA GLU A 252 -11.67 29.78 26.00
C GLU A 252 -11.66 30.16 24.50
N VAL A 253 -12.82 30.46 23.89
CA VAL A 253 -12.97 30.73 22.45
C VAL A 253 -12.73 32.19 22.12
N LYS A 254 -11.76 32.46 21.23
CA LYS A 254 -11.46 33.80 20.73
C LYS A 254 -12.38 34.19 19.58
N MET A 255 -12.60 33.32 18.60
CA MET A 255 -13.42 33.60 17.42
C MET A 255 -13.97 32.29 16.84
N VAL A 256 -15.14 32.35 16.21
CA VAL A 256 -15.69 31.25 15.41
C VAL A 256 -15.94 31.77 14.00
N VAL A 257 -15.48 31.03 12.99
CA VAL A 257 -15.64 31.37 11.57
C VAL A 257 -16.32 30.19 10.87
N GLY A 258 -17.55 30.39 10.40
CA GLY A 258 -18.26 29.40 9.59
C GLY A 258 -18.03 29.63 8.09
N LYS A 259 -17.56 28.60 7.38
CA LYS A 259 -17.48 28.55 5.92
C LYS A 259 -18.57 27.58 5.43
N THR A 260 -19.66 28.10 4.88
CA THR A 260 -20.79 27.29 4.35
C THR A 260 -20.70 27.20 2.82
N GLY A 261 -20.84 25.99 2.27
CA GLY A 261 -20.72 25.73 0.84
C GLY A 261 -19.32 25.95 0.24
N SER A 262 -19.26 25.93 -1.09
CA SER A 262 -18.02 26.12 -1.86
C SER A 262 -17.63 27.60 -1.97
N ALA A 263 -16.32 27.87 -1.99
CA ALA A 263 -15.80 29.18 -2.37
C ALA A 263 -15.90 29.44 -3.88
N GLU A 264 -15.75 30.70 -4.29
CA GLU A 264 -15.78 31.13 -5.71
C GLU A 264 -14.66 30.49 -6.55
N VAL A 265 -13.48 30.28 -5.95
CA VAL A 265 -12.45 29.39 -6.48
C VAL A 265 -12.70 28.01 -5.86
N PRO A 266 -13.19 27.02 -6.63
CA PRO A 266 -13.62 25.73 -6.10
C PRO A 266 -12.42 24.81 -5.87
N THR A 267 -11.58 25.15 -4.89
CA THR A 267 -10.55 24.23 -4.37
C THR A 267 -11.15 23.16 -3.45
N ASP A 268 -12.39 23.36 -3.00
CA ASP A 268 -13.11 22.53 -2.05
C ASP A 268 -14.61 22.53 -2.43
N PRO A 269 -15.12 21.49 -3.12
CA PRO A 269 -16.49 21.42 -3.63
C PRO A 269 -17.48 21.02 -2.53
N MET A 270 -17.62 21.86 -1.51
CA MET A 270 -18.49 21.60 -0.37
C MET A 270 -19.96 21.94 -0.69
N PRO A 271 -20.93 21.07 -0.34
CA PRO A 271 -22.33 21.31 -0.66
C PRO A 271 -22.96 22.39 0.25
N PRO A 272 -24.08 23.01 -0.14
CA PRO A 272 -24.71 24.12 0.60
C PRO A 272 -25.18 23.77 2.02
N GLU A 273 -25.48 22.50 2.29
CA GLU A 273 -25.90 21.98 3.59
C GLU A 273 -24.73 21.72 4.57
N ALA A 274 -23.49 21.84 4.10
CA ALA A 274 -22.30 21.62 4.92
C ALA A 274 -21.60 22.94 5.27
N THR A 275 -21.10 23.02 6.50
CA THR A 275 -20.36 24.15 7.04
C THR A 275 -19.13 23.68 7.80
N ASP A 276 -17.96 24.23 7.47
CA ASP A 276 -16.77 24.10 8.30
C ASP A 276 -16.70 25.27 9.29
N MET A 277 -16.80 24.98 10.58
CA MET A 277 -16.70 25.96 11.65
C MET A 277 -15.29 25.93 12.24
N ILE A 278 -14.48 26.93 11.94
CA ILE A 278 -13.14 27.09 12.53
C ILE A 278 -13.28 27.86 13.85
N ILE A 279 -12.92 27.20 14.94
CA ILE A 279 -12.99 27.72 16.30
C ILE A 279 -11.57 28.06 16.73
N VAL A 280 -11.27 29.35 16.75
CA VAL A 280 -9.97 29.87 17.16
C VAL A 280 -9.98 30.02 18.68
N LEU A 281 -9.08 29.32 19.37
CA LEU A 281 -8.96 29.37 20.82
C LEU A 281 -8.02 30.49 21.27
N LYS A 282 -8.17 30.90 22.54
CA LYS A 282 -7.15 31.70 23.21
C LYS A 282 -5.93 30.83 23.52
N PRO A 283 -4.73 31.41 23.66
CA PRO A 283 -3.58 30.69 24.18
C PRO A 283 -3.92 29.96 25.47
N LYS A 284 -3.44 28.73 25.64
CA LYS A 284 -3.80 27.86 26.78
C LYS A 284 -3.54 28.50 28.15
N ASP A 285 -2.52 29.34 28.25
CA ASP A 285 -2.16 30.06 29.47
C ASP A 285 -3.21 31.12 29.88
N GLU A 286 -4.10 31.53 28.97
CA GLU A 286 -5.20 32.47 29.21
C GLU A 286 -6.52 31.77 29.60
N TRP A 287 -6.54 30.43 29.66
CA TRP A 287 -7.74 29.68 29.99
C TRP A 287 -8.08 29.84 31.49
N LYS A 288 -9.30 30.28 31.79
CA LYS A 288 -9.75 30.45 33.18
C LYS A 288 -9.94 29.12 33.91
N ARG A 289 -10.26 28.06 33.16
CA ARG A 289 -10.49 26.70 33.67
C ARG A 289 -9.28 25.81 33.35
N LYS A 290 -8.92 24.94 34.29
CA LYS A 290 -7.91 23.89 34.08
C LYS A 290 -8.56 22.67 33.42
N ILE A 291 -8.99 22.85 32.17
CA ILE A 291 -9.59 21.80 31.35
C ILE A 291 -8.60 21.32 30.29
N SER A 292 -8.66 20.04 29.92
CA SER A 292 -7.87 19.50 28.83
C SER A 292 -8.42 19.96 27.47
N TYR A 293 -7.61 19.84 26.42
CA TYR A 293 -8.06 20.18 25.06
C TYR A 293 -9.17 19.23 24.62
N GLU A 294 -9.03 17.93 24.86
CA GLU A 294 -10.04 16.93 24.51
C GLU A 294 -11.35 17.12 25.28
N GLU A 295 -11.27 17.40 26.58
CA GLU A 295 -12.42 17.67 27.45
C GLU A 295 -13.20 18.91 26.99
N LEU A 296 -12.50 19.99 26.62
CA LEU A 296 -13.14 21.20 26.10
C LEU A 296 -13.90 20.90 24.80
N GLY A 297 -13.31 20.11 23.91
CA GLY A 297 -13.97 19.70 22.67
C GLY A 297 -15.20 18.82 22.90
N ASP A 298 -15.16 17.93 23.88
CA ASP A 298 -16.29 17.09 24.27
C ASP A 298 -17.42 17.93 24.92
N GLU A 299 -17.11 18.90 25.78
CA GLU A 299 -18.10 19.86 26.31
C GLU A 299 -18.75 20.69 25.21
N MET A 300 -17.98 21.15 24.22
CA MET A 300 -18.51 21.89 23.07
C MET A 300 -19.44 21.03 22.21
N MET A 301 -19.09 19.76 21.98
CA MET A 301 -19.93 18.81 21.26
C MET A 301 -21.26 18.57 21.98
N GLU A 302 -21.25 18.33 23.30
CA GLU A 302 -22.45 18.16 24.11
C GLU A 302 -23.38 19.38 24.03
N LYS A 303 -22.83 20.61 24.04
CA LYS A 303 -23.63 21.84 23.89
C LYS A 303 -24.26 21.99 22.50
N LEU A 304 -23.65 21.43 21.47
CA LEU A 304 -24.15 21.51 20.09
C LEU A 304 -25.27 20.50 19.82
N GLU A 305 -25.40 19.42 20.62
CA GLU A 305 -26.49 18.44 20.50
C GLU A 305 -27.89 19.04 20.69
N VAL A 306 -27.99 20.25 21.24
CA VAL A 306 -29.25 21.01 21.38
C VAL A 306 -29.88 21.33 20.01
N ILE A 307 -29.10 21.36 18.93
CA ILE A 307 -29.59 21.66 17.59
C ILE A 307 -30.08 20.36 16.91
N PRO A 308 -31.40 20.16 16.74
CA PRO A 308 -31.93 18.90 16.26
C PRO A 308 -31.64 18.71 14.76
N GLY A 309 -31.32 17.47 14.38
CA GLY A 309 -31.15 17.08 12.97
C GLY A 309 -29.84 17.55 12.33
N VAL A 310 -28.90 18.10 13.11
CA VAL A 310 -27.58 18.51 12.63
C VAL A 310 -26.53 17.53 13.13
N PHE A 311 -25.66 17.11 12.23
CA PHE A 311 -24.49 16.31 12.59
C PHE A 311 -23.30 17.23 12.82
N PHE A 312 -22.69 17.12 13.99
CA PHE A 312 -21.45 17.79 14.33
C PHE A 312 -20.32 16.78 14.43
N GLU A 313 -19.14 17.16 13.93
CA GLU A 313 -17.94 16.36 14.07
C GLU A 313 -16.78 17.23 14.53
N LYS A 314 -16.13 16.79 15.62
CA LYS A 314 -14.94 17.43 16.18
C LYS A 314 -13.70 17.01 15.39
N ASN A 315 -13.04 17.96 14.74
CA ASN A 315 -11.76 17.79 14.04
C ASN A 315 -10.80 18.96 14.34
N GLN A 316 -9.63 18.93 13.71
CA GLN A 316 -8.65 20.02 13.72
C GLN A 316 -8.42 20.56 12.29
N PRO A 317 -8.10 21.86 12.11
CA PRO A 317 -8.03 22.47 10.79
C PRO A 317 -7.07 21.79 9.80
N ILE A 318 -5.82 21.52 10.19
CA ILE A 318 -4.81 20.90 9.33
C ILE A 318 -5.12 19.41 9.18
N GLN A 319 -5.44 18.70 10.26
CA GLN A 319 -5.83 17.27 10.23
C GLN A 319 -6.98 17.03 9.26
N MET A 320 -8.06 17.80 9.36
CA MET A 320 -9.24 17.67 8.51
C MET A 320 -8.88 17.82 7.03
N ARG A 321 -8.09 18.85 6.69
CA ARG A 321 -7.66 19.12 5.31
C ARG A 321 -6.65 18.10 4.80
N PHE A 322 -5.78 17.61 5.66
CA PHE A 322 -4.83 16.58 5.35
C PHE A 322 -5.53 15.26 5.02
N ASN A 323 -6.47 14.82 5.85
CA ASN A 323 -7.28 13.62 5.62
C ASN A 323 -8.03 13.74 4.28
N GLU A 324 -8.69 14.89 4.04
CA GLU A 324 -9.48 15.15 2.85
C GLU A 324 -8.63 15.13 1.57
N LEU A 325 -7.48 15.79 1.58
CA LEU A 325 -6.57 15.82 0.43
C LEU A 325 -5.94 14.45 0.13
N MET A 326 -5.66 13.66 1.18
CA MET A 326 -4.98 12.38 1.02
C MET A 326 -5.91 11.26 0.57
N THR A 327 -7.10 11.19 1.16
CA THR A 327 -7.95 10.01 1.06
C THR A 327 -9.36 10.32 0.60
N GLY A 328 -9.68 11.61 0.39
CA GLY A 328 -11.00 12.09 -0.01
C GLY A 328 -12.05 11.96 1.09
N ILE A 329 -11.63 11.72 2.33
CA ILE A 329 -12.48 11.60 3.52
C ILE A 329 -11.93 12.49 4.62
N ARG A 330 -12.80 12.99 5.51
CA ARG A 330 -12.38 13.92 6.58
C ARG A 330 -12.04 13.18 7.88
N GLN A 331 -12.64 12.01 8.06
CA GLN A 331 -12.47 11.14 9.23
C GLN A 331 -11.15 10.36 9.19
N ASP A 332 -10.73 9.83 10.34
CA ASP A 332 -9.50 9.05 10.48
C ASP A 332 -9.54 7.73 9.68
N VAL A 333 -10.71 7.09 9.59
CA VAL A 333 -10.91 5.84 8.86
C VAL A 333 -12.18 5.91 8.01
N ALA A 334 -12.15 5.27 6.83
CA ALA A 334 -13.36 4.99 6.07
C ALA A 334 -13.47 3.53 5.67
N VAL A 335 -14.69 3.00 5.75
CA VAL A 335 -15.10 1.82 4.99
C VAL A 335 -15.69 2.31 3.67
N LYS A 336 -15.07 1.93 2.55
CA LYS A 336 -15.52 2.20 1.19
C LYS A 336 -16.28 0.98 0.66
N ILE A 337 -17.44 1.18 0.06
CA ILE A 337 -18.16 0.14 -0.68
C ILE A 337 -18.19 0.55 -2.15
N PHE A 338 -17.64 -0.30 -3.01
CA PHE A 338 -17.67 -0.10 -4.46
C PHE A 338 -18.82 -0.88 -5.09
N GLY A 339 -19.43 -0.34 -6.15
CA GLY A 339 -20.52 -1.00 -6.88
C GLY A 339 -21.29 -0.05 -7.81
N GLU A 340 -22.05 -0.60 -8.76
CA GLU A 340 -22.67 0.20 -9.84
C GLU A 340 -23.99 0.89 -9.46
N ASN A 341 -24.83 0.27 -8.61
CA ASN A 341 -26.17 0.76 -8.28
C ASN A 341 -26.17 1.56 -6.97
N LEU A 342 -26.61 2.82 -7.03
CA LEU A 342 -26.59 3.76 -5.90
C LEU A 342 -27.55 3.35 -4.76
N ASP A 343 -28.70 2.74 -5.07
CA ASP A 343 -29.66 2.29 -4.07
C ASP A 343 -29.10 1.10 -3.28
N SER A 344 -28.44 0.18 -3.98
CA SER A 344 -27.74 -0.96 -3.36
C SER A 344 -26.59 -0.46 -2.48
N LEU A 345 -25.79 0.49 -2.98
CA LEU A 345 -24.73 1.12 -2.20
C LEU A 345 -25.28 1.78 -0.93
N SER A 346 -26.35 2.57 -1.03
CA SER A 346 -26.99 3.22 0.12
C SER A 346 -27.50 2.21 1.13
N TYR A 347 -28.17 1.15 0.67
CA TYR A 347 -28.67 0.08 1.54
C TYR A 347 -27.55 -0.62 2.31
N TYR A 348 -26.48 -1.02 1.62
CA TYR A 348 -25.34 -1.69 2.26
C TYR A 348 -24.55 -0.74 3.15
N ALA A 349 -24.47 0.55 2.83
CA ALA A 349 -23.81 1.54 3.66
C ALA A 349 -24.53 1.77 4.99
N ASP A 350 -25.86 1.91 4.99
CA ASP A 350 -26.64 2.03 6.23
C ASP A 350 -26.55 0.75 7.07
N LYS A 351 -26.55 -0.44 6.44
CA LYS A 351 -26.34 -1.71 7.13
C LYS A 351 -24.94 -1.81 7.75
N THR A 352 -23.92 -1.38 7.00
CA THR A 352 -22.51 -1.35 7.44
C THR A 352 -22.34 -0.38 8.60
N SER A 353 -22.90 0.83 8.52
CA SER A 353 -22.86 1.84 9.60
C SER A 353 -23.41 1.28 10.92
N LYS A 354 -24.58 0.63 10.90
CA LYS A 354 -25.15 -0.01 12.10
C LYS A 354 -24.27 -1.15 12.65
N ALA A 355 -23.64 -1.93 11.77
CA ALA A 355 -22.77 -3.02 12.18
C ALA A 355 -21.47 -2.52 12.84
N ILE A 356 -20.84 -1.49 12.27
CA ILE A 356 -19.58 -0.94 12.78
C ILE A 356 -19.78 -0.06 14.02
N GLN A 357 -20.94 0.57 14.20
CA GLN A 357 -21.23 1.39 15.38
C GLN A 357 -21.17 0.59 16.71
N SER A 358 -21.36 -0.73 16.64
CA SER A 358 -21.26 -1.61 17.82
C SER A 358 -19.85 -2.16 18.06
N VAL A 359 -18.85 -1.72 17.29
CA VAL A 359 -17.43 -2.04 17.52
C VAL A 359 -16.87 -1.04 18.52
N GLU A 360 -16.15 -1.54 19.52
CA GLU A 360 -15.49 -0.71 20.53
C GLU A 360 -14.44 0.21 19.89
N GLY A 361 -14.47 1.49 20.25
CA GLY A 361 -13.56 2.52 19.74
C GLY A 361 -14.03 3.22 18.44
N VAL A 362 -15.20 2.87 17.90
CA VAL A 362 -15.80 3.54 16.74
C VAL A 362 -16.72 4.67 17.20
N THR A 363 -16.47 5.91 16.74
CA THR A 363 -17.43 7.02 16.89
C THR A 363 -18.65 6.84 15.99
N VAL A 364 -19.71 7.63 16.17
CA VAL A 364 -20.93 7.53 15.36
C VAL A 364 -20.58 7.60 13.86
N PRO A 365 -20.75 6.52 13.07
CA PRO A 365 -20.27 6.50 11.70
C PRO A 365 -21.11 7.38 10.79
N GLN A 366 -20.45 8.19 9.99
CA GLN A 366 -21.07 9.04 8.99
C GLN A 366 -21.15 8.31 7.65
N VAL A 367 -22.37 8.04 7.20
CA VAL A 367 -22.62 7.52 5.85
C VAL A 367 -22.73 8.67 4.86
N GLU A 368 -21.93 8.62 3.81
CA GLU A 368 -22.06 9.50 2.66
C GLU A 368 -23.45 9.33 2.03
N ARG A 369 -24.24 10.40 2.00
CA ARG A 369 -25.57 10.37 1.38
C ARG A 369 -25.44 10.59 -0.11
N VAL A 370 -25.78 9.57 -0.90
CA VAL A 370 -25.74 9.59 -2.38
C VAL A 370 -27.11 9.84 -3.01
N SER A 371 -28.20 9.70 -2.24
CA SER A 371 -29.59 9.87 -2.67
C SER A 371 -30.38 10.70 -1.66
N GLY A 372 -31.54 11.20 -2.08
CA GLY A 372 -32.47 11.92 -1.21
C GLY A 372 -32.51 13.43 -1.41
N LEU A 373 -31.90 13.95 -2.48
CA LEU A 373 -32.03 15.36 -2.85
C LEU A 373 -33.38 15.57 -3.55
N PRO A 374 -34.34 16.32 -2.97
CA PRO A 374 -35.59 16.63 -3.66
C PRO A 374 -35.32 17.53 -4.86
N GLN A 375 -35.67 17.05 -6.05
CA GLN A 375 -35.54 17.78 -7.31
C GLN A 375 -36.91 17.95 -7.96
N ILE A 376 -37.12 19.10 -8.61
CA ILE A 376 -38.26 19.27 -9.50
C ILE A 376 -37.85 18.73 -10.87
N ASN A 377 -38.43 17.61 -11.27
CA ASN A 377 -38.14 16.95 -12.53
C ASN A 377 -39.20 17.32 -13.57
N VAL A 378 -38.77 17.93 -14.68
CA VAL A 378 -39.61 18.25 -15.84
C VAL A 378 -39.39 17.19 -16.90
N GLU A 379 -40.37 16.30 -17.06
CA GLU A 379 -40.32 15.20 -18.03
C GLU A 379 -41.12 15.56 -19.28
N TYR A 380 -40.42 15.90 -20.36
CA TYR A 380 -41.04 16.36 -21.59
C TYR A 380 -41.77 15.23 -22.35
N ASP A 381 -43.03 15.47 -22.70
CA ASP A 381 -43.82 14.57 -23.55
C ASP A 381 -43.55 14.91 -25.02
N ARG A 382 -42.70 14.10 -25.65
CA ARG A 382 -42.27 14.29 -27.06
C ARG A 382 -43.43 14.27 -28.04
N ILE A 383 -44.48 13.50 -27.78
CA ILE A 383 -45.64 13.39 -28.66
C ILE A 383 -46.46 14.68 -28.60
N ARG A 384 -46.72 15.18 -27.38
CA ARG A 384 -47.45 16.44 -27.21
C ARG A 384 -46.68 17.63 -27.75
N MET A 385 -45.37 17.72 -27.50
CA MET A 385 -44.54 18.77 -28.07
C MET A 385 -44.54 18.76 -29.60
N ALA A 386 -44.48 17.58 -30.23
CA ALA A 386 -44.52 17.46 -31.68
C ALA A 386 -45.84 17.99 -32.28
N ASN A 387 -46.98 17.76 -31.62
CA ASN A 387 -48.28 18.29 -32.05
C ASN A 387 -48.32 19.84 -32.05
N TYR A 388 -47.57 20.48 -31.17
CA TYR A 388 -47.43 21.94 -31.11
C TYR A 388 -46.25 22.48 -31.91
N GLY A 389 -45.47 21.60 -32.57
CA GLY A 389 -44.27 21.96 -33.33
C GLY A 389 -43.13 22.52 -32.48
N LEU A 390 -43.06 22.14 -31.19
CA LEU A 390 -42.07 22.65 -30.23
C LEU A 390 -40.80 21.79 -30.19
N ASN A 391 -39.65 22.44 -30.06
CA ASN A 391 -38.37 21.79 -29.82
C ASN A 391 -38.06 21.72 -28.32
N ILE A 392 -37.58 20.57 -27.83
CA ILE A 392 -37.14 20.38 -26.43
C ILE A 392 -36.12 21.44 -26.01
N GLN A 393 -35.17 21.77 -26.89
CA GLN A 393 -34.12 22.73 -26.57
C GLN A 393 -34.70 24.12 -26.27
N GLU A 394 -35.66 24.58 -27.08
CA GLU A 394 -36.29 25.89 -26.92
C GLU A 394 -37.10 25.97 -25.63
N VAL A 395 -37.89 24.94 -25.33
CA VAL A 395 -38.67 24.87 -24.09
C VAL A 395 -37.74 24.84 -22.86
N ASN A 396 -36.65 24.08 -22.94
CA ASN A 396 -35.68 23.99 -21.86
C ASN A 396 -34.89 25.30 -21.66
N ASP A 397 -34.56 26.00 -22.75
CA ASP A 397 -33.95 27.32 -22.71
C ASP A 397 -34.86 28.37 -22.07
N MET A 398 -36.17 28.33 -22.37
CA MET A 398 -37.16 29.19 -21.72
C MET A 398 -37.30 28.89 -20.23
N LEU A 399 -37.39 27.61 -19.86
CA LEU A 399 -37.44 27.18 -18.46
C LEU A 399 -36.19 27.63 -17.68
N SER A 400 -35.01 27.40 -18.24
CA SER A 400 -33.74 27.81 -17.65
C SER A 400 -33.62 29.33 -17.51
N THR A 401 -34.00 30.07 -18.55
CA THR A 401 -34.03 31.54 -18.52
C THR A 401 -35.01 32.04 -17.46
N ALA A 402 -36.21 31.48 -17.38
CA ALA A 402 -37.25 31.89 -16.44
C ALA A 402 -36.85 31.67 -14.96
N PHE A 403 -36.30 30.50 -14.62
CA PHE A 403 -36.09 30.10 -13.22
C PHE A 403 -34.63 30.21 -12.74
N ALA A 404 -33.68 29.66 -13.50
CA ALA A 404 -32.25 29.69 -13.14
C ALA A 404 -31.63 31.07 -13.45
N GLY A 405 -32.12 31.73 -14.49
CA GLY A 405 -31.63 33.00 -14.98
C GLY A 405 -30.45 32.81 -15.92
N LYS A 406 -30.68 33.08 -17.20
CA LYS A 406 -29.65 32.95 -18.24
C LYS A 406 -28.94 34.29 -18.44
N THR A 407 -27.62 34.26 -18.52
CA THR A 407 -26.81 35.46 -18.79
C THR A 407 -27.10 35.96 -20.21
N ALA A 408 -27.62 37.18 -20.32
CA ALA A 408 -27.89 37.86 -21.59
C ALA A 408 -26.71 38.71 -22.07
N GLY A 409 -25.75 39.01 -21.20
CA GLY A 409 -24.55 39.77 -21.51
C GLY A 409 -23.74 40.09 -20.26
N GLN A 410 -22.71 40.92 -20.42
CA GLN A 410 -21.89 41.40 -19.31
C GLN A 410 -21.89 42.92 -19.28
N VAL A 411 -22.01 43.47 -18.08
CA VAL A 411 -21.87 44.90 -17.79
C VAL A 411 -20.48 45.12 -17.23
N PHE A 412 -19.73 46.01 -17.86
CA PHE A 412 -18.40 46.40 -17.41
C PHE A 412 -18.47 47.75 -16.70
N GLU A 413 -17.98 47.78 -15.46
CA GLU A 413 -17.79 49.00 -14.67
C GLU A 413 -16.29 49.16 -14.40
N ASN A 414 -15.61 49.89 -15.29
CA ASN A 414 -14.15 49.97 -15.34
C ASN A 414 -13.52 48.58 -15.50
N GLU A 415 -12.79 48.11 -14.49
CA GLU A 415 -12.16 46.77 -14.44
C GLU A 415 -13.10 45.69 -13.86
N ARG A 416 -14.24 46.06 -13.28
CA ARG A 416 -15.22 45.11 -12.72
C ARG A 416 -16.17 44.61 -13.80
N ARG A 417 -16.54 43.34 -13.72
CA ARG A 417 -17.44 42.69 -14.66
C ARG A 417 -18.60 42.04 -13.91
N PHE A 418 -19.82 42.34 -14.35
CA PHE A 418 -21.04 41.78 -13.80
C PHE A 418 -21.83 41.07 -14.90
N ASP A 419 -22.39 39.90 -14.60
CA ASP A 419 -23.28 39.22 -15.53
C ASP A 419 -24.67 39.89 -15.51
N LEU A 420 -25.19 40.24 -16.69
CA LEU A 420 -26.57 40.68 -16.87
C LEU A 420 -27.44 39.44 -17.09
N VAL A 421 -28.37 39.18 -16.16
CA VAL A 421 -29.18 37.96 -16.16
C VAL A 421 -30.65 38.28 -16.41
N VAL A 422 -31.30 37.52 -17.29
CA VAL A 422 -32.76 37.56 -17.52
C VAL A 422 -33.39 36.41 -16.75
N ARG A 423 -34.38 36.71 -15.90
CA ARG A 423 -35.17 35.73 -15.14
C ARG A 423 -36.54 36.29 -14.76
N LEU A 424 -37.50 35.42 -14.43
CA LEU A 424 -38.80 35.83 -13.93
C LEU A 424 -38.68 36.51 -12.56
N ASP A 425 -39.67 37.34 -12.24
CA ASP A 425 -39.80 37.92 -10.92
C ASP A 425 -39.86 36.83 -9.84
N SER A 426 -39.29 37.11 -8.67
CA SER A 426 -39.32 36.23 -7.50
C SER A 426 -40.71 35.71 -7.11
N VAL A 427 -41.79 36.43 -7.43
CA VAL A 427 -43.17 36.03 -7.13
C VAL A 427 -43.64 34.85 -8.00
N HIS A 428 -43.11 34.70 -9.22
CA HIS A 428 -43.53 33.68 -10.20
C HIS A 428 -42.53 32.52 -10.31
N ARG A 429 -41.77 32.24 -9.25
CA ARG A 429 -40.72 31.19 -9.28
C ARG A 429 -40.49 30.49 -7.93
N LYS A 430 -41.50 30.43 -7.07
CA LYS A 430 -41.36 29.86 -5.72
C LYS A 430 -41.86 28.43 -5.63
N SER A 431 -42.80 28.06 -6.49
CA SER A 431 -43.56 26.82 -6.39
C SER A 431 -43.45 25.98 -7.65
N ILE A 432 -43.78 24.69 -7.51
CA ILE A 432 -43.94 23.78 -8.65
C ILE A 432 -45.08 24.22 -9.58
N ASP A 433 -46.10 24.90 -9.04
CA ASP A 433 -47.23 25.41 -9.82
C ASP A 433 -46.80 26.53 -10.77
N ASP A 434 -45.83 27.35 -10.36
CA ASP A 434 -45.23 28.37 -11.24
C ASP A 434 -44.57 27.73 -12.48
N ILE A 435 -43.95 26.56 -12.29
CA ILE A 435 -43.34 25.80 -13.39
C ILE A 435 -44.42 25.19 -14.29
N ASN A 436 -45.48 24.61 -13.72
CA ASN A 436 -46.60 24.04 -14.47
C ASN A 436 -47.34 25.08 -15.33
N ASN A 437 -47.42 26.32 -14.84
CA ASN A 437 -48.10 27.44 -15.48
C ASN A 437 -47.19 28.32 -16.33
N LEU A 438 -45.90 27.95 -16.50
CA LEU A 438 -44.98 28.66 -17.38
C LEU A 438 -45.52 28.66 -18.82
N MET A 439 -45.78 29.85 -19.36
CA MET A 439 -46.34 30.01 -20.70
C MET A 439 -45.24 29.89 -21.77
N ILE A 440 -45.41 28.94 -22.69
CA ILE A 440 -44.51 28.65 -23.81
C ILE A 440 -45.18 29.10 -25.11
N PRO A 441 -44.57 29.98 -25.91
CA PRO A 441 -45.08 30.37 -27.23
C PRO A 441 -44.91 29.23 -28.24
N THR A 442 -45.94 29.00 -29.05
CA THR A 442 -45.91 28.09 -30.20
C THR A 442 -45.54 28.85 -31.48
N ASN A 443 -45.12 28.12 -32.53
CA ASN A 443 -44.82 28.70 -33.84
C ASN A 443 -46.02 29.40 -34.49
N SER A 444 -47.24 29.10 -34.03
CA SER A 444 -48.49 29.76 -34.45
C SER A 444 -48.80 31.05 -33.69
N GLY A 445 -47.96 31.48 -32.74
CA GLY A 445 -48.13 32.70 -31.95
C GLY A 445 -49.03 32.55 -30.72
N ASN A 446 -49.64 31.39 -30.51
CA ASN A 446 -50.41 31.08 -29.30
C ASN A 446 -49.46 30.72 -28.15
N GLN A 447 -49.88 30.91 -26.90
CA GLN A 447 -49.13 30.47 -25.72
C GLN A 447 -49.85 29.30 -25.05
N ILE A 448 -49.09 28.30 -24.64
CA ILE A 448 -49.59 27.14 -23.90
C ILE A 448 -48.81 26.97 -22.59
N PRO A 449 -49.44 26.53 -21.49
CA PRO A 449 -48.73 26.25 -20.26
C PRO A 449 -47.85 25.00 -20.41
N LEU A 450 -46.72 24.97 -19.71
CA LEU A 450 -45.75 23.87 -19.75
C LEU A 450 -46.39 22.51 -19.39
N SER A 451 -47.37 22.49 -18.49
CA SER A 451 -48.14 21.30 -18.12
C SER A 451 -48.85 20.59 -19.28
N GLN A 452 -49.10 21.27 -20.41
CA GLN A 452 -49.67 20.62 -21.60
C GLN A 452 -48.64 19.77 -22.36
N VAL A 453 -47.34 20.03 -22.20
CA VAL A 453 -46.26 19.43 -22.99
C VAL A 453 -45.18 18.75 -22.14
N ALA A 454 -45.23 18.87 -20.82
CA ALA A 454 -44.33 18.20 -19.89
C ALA A 454 -45.07 17.79 -18.60
N ASN A 455 -44.58 16.73 -17.96
CA ASN A 455 -45.00 16.31 -16.64
C ASN A 455 -44.01 16.83 -15.60
N VAL A 456 -44.46 17.70 -14.69
CA VAL A 456 -43.63 18.30 -13.64
C VAL A 456 -43.94 17.61 -12.32
N SER A 457 -42.94 17.01 -11.70
CA SER A 457 -43.12 16.26 -10.43
C SER A 457 -41.90 16.37 -9.54
N TYR A 458 -42.10 16.24 -8.23
CA TYR A 458 -40.99 16.04 -7.31
C TYR A 458 -40.45 14.61 -7.45
N LYS A 459 -39.16 14.49 -7.70
CA LYS A 459 -38.44 13.21 -7.67
C LYS A 459 -37.22 13.35 -6.77
N LEU A 460 -36.90 12.29 -6.04
CA LEU A 460 -35.64 12.22 -5.29
C LEU A 460 -34.53 11.89 -6.29
N GLY A 461 -33.59 12.82 -6.44
CA GLY A 461 -32.39 12.64 -7.24
C GLY A 461 -31.19 12.19 -6.42
N ALA A 462 -30.10 11.89 -7.13
CA ALA A 462 -28.80 11.74 -6.48
C ALA A 462 -28.30 13.11 -6.01
N SER A 463 -27.88 13.21 -4.75
CA SER A 463 -27.23 14.41 -4.21
C SER A 463 -25.82 14.57 -4.77
N GLN A 464 -25.08 13.46 -4.82
CA GLN A 464 -23.71 13.38 -5.32
C GLN A 464 -23.42 11.97 -5.84
N ILE A 465 -22.55 11.87 -6.84
CA ILE A 465 -22.06 10.59 -7.37
C ILE A 465 -20.54 10.55 -7.24
N SER A 466 -20.09 9.94 -6.15
CA SER A 466 -18.67 9.78 -5.86
C SER A 466 -18.08 8.62 -6.64
N ARG A 467 -16.91 8.87 -7.24
CA ARG A 467 -16.16 7.87 -8.01
C ARG A 467 -14.69 7.88 -7.60
N GLU A 468 -14.10 6.70 -7.55
CA GLU A 468 -12.68 6.49 -7.31
C GLU A 468 -12.19 5.49 -8.36
N GLU A 469 -11.13 5.85 -9.09
CA GLU A 469 -10.63 5.09 -10.25
C GLU A 469 -11.71 4.74 -11.29
N GLY A 470 -12.67 5.65 -11.50
CA GLY A 470 -13.79 5.49 -12.43
C GLY A 470 -14.96 4.65 -11.93
N LYS A 471 -14.83 4.00 -10.76
CA LYS A 471 -15.88 3.17 -10.15
C LYS A 471 -16.72 3.97 -9.17
N ARG A 472 -18.04 3.78 -9.17
CA ARG A 472 -18.93 4.35 -8.16
C ARG A 472 -18.64 3.74 -6.78
N ARG A 473 -18.64 4.61 -5.76
CA ARG A 473 -18.42 4.19 -4.38
C ARG A 473 -19.26 5.02 -3.41
N ILE A 474 -19.47 4.46 -2.23
CA ILE A 474 -20.02 5.15 -1.06
C ILE A 474 -19.07 4.97 0.12
N VAL A 475 -18.85 6.05 0.85
CA VAL A 475 -17.97 6.08 2.03
C VAL A 475 -18.79 6.03 3.31
N ILE A 476 -18.31 5.24 4.27
CA ILE A 476 -18.74 5.28 5.66
C ILE A 476 -17.51 5.69 6.48
N GLY A 477 -17.45 6.96 6.85
CA GLY A 477 -16.35 7.55 7.62
C GLY A 477 -16.62 7.50 9.13
N PHE A 478 -15.58 7.27 9.93
CA PHE A 478 -15.66 7.35 11.39
C PHE A 478 -14.28 7.67 11.98
N ASN A 479 -14.27 8.34 13.13
CA ASN A 479 -13.06 8.58 13.91
C ASN A 479 -12.89 7.47 14.95
N VAL A 480 -11.63 7.21 15.32
CA VAL A 480 -11.29 6.22 16.34
C VAL A 480 -11.10 6.92 17.68
N LYS A 481 -11.74 6.42 18.74
CA LYS A 481 -11.64 6.97 20.11
C LYS A 481 -11.18 5.88 21.08
N ASP A 482 -10.27 6.23 21.99
CA ASP A 482 -9.78 5.36 23.09
C ASP A 482 -9.22 3.99 22.64
N ARG A 483 -8.79 3.88 21.38
CA ARG A 483 -8.24 2.66 20.77
C ARG A 483 -7.33 2.98 19.58
N ASP A 484 -6.56 1.99 19.11
CA ASP A 484 -5.70 2.13 17.94
C ASP A 484 -6.44 1.81 16.62
N VAL A 485 -5.99 2.45 15.53
CA VAL A 485 -6.59 2.35 14.20
C VAL A 485 -6.52 0.93 13.64
N GLU A 486 -5.39 0.23 13.80
CA GLU A 486 -5.20 -1.11 13.24
C GLU A 486 -6.14 -2.14 13.86
N SER A 487 -6.27 -2.16 15.18
CA SER A 487 -7.14 -3.11 15.90
C SER A 487 -8.61 -2.87 15.57
N VAL A 488 -9.06 -1.62 15.56
CA VAL A 488 -10.45 -1.27 15.24
C VAL A 488 -10.81 -1.70 13.82
N VAL A 489 -9.93 -1.46 12.83
CA VAL A 489 -10.19 -1.88 11.45
C VAL A 489 -10.19 -3.40 11.31
N LYS A 490 -9.32 -4.13 12.02
CA LYS A 490 -9.34 -5.62 12.03
C LYS A 490 -10.63 -6.19 12.62
N ASP A 491 -11.13 -5.58 13.69
CA ASP A 491 -12.40 -5.97 14.32
C ASP A 491 -13.58 -5.70 13.38
N ILE A 492 -13.57 -4.54 12.70
CA ILE A 492 -14.54 -4.20 11.66
C ILE A 492 -14.49 -5.20 10.49
N GLN A 493 -13.30 -5.48 9.94
CA GLN A 493 -13.11 -6.46 8.85
C GLN A 493 -13.71 -7.81 9.22
N THR A 494 -13.34 -8.34 10.39
CA THR A 494 -13.82 -9.63 10.89
C THR A 494 -15.34 -9.65 11.07
N LYS A 495 -15.93 -8.51 11.48
CA LYS A 495 -17.38 -8.40 11.69
C LYS A 495 -18.14 -8.29 10.37
N LEU A 496 -17.70 -7.42 9.46
CA LEU A 496 -18.33 -7.21 8.16
C LEU A 496 -18.30 -8.47 7.31
N ASP A 497 -17.18 -9.20 7.30
CA ASP A 497 -17.06 -10.47 6.56
C ASP A 497 -18.03 -11.56 7.06
N LYS A 498 -18.42 -11.51 8.34
CA LYS A 498 -19.36 -12.45 8.95
C LYS A 498 -20.82 -12.03 8.77
N GLU A 499 -21.13 -10.75 8.95
CA GLU A 499 -22.51 -10.24 9.05
C GLU A 499 -23.09 -9.72 7.72
N ILE A 500 -22.23 -9.28 6.78
CA ILE A 500 -22.66 -8.62 5.54
C ILE A 500 -22.05 -9.32 4.31
N LYS A 501 -22.88 -10.09 3.62
CA LYS A 501 -22.56 -10.62 2.28
C LYS A 501 -22.96 -9.62 1.20
N LEU A 502 -21.97 -9.10 0.49
CA LEU A 502 -22.18 -8.21 -0.65
C LEU A 502 -22.51 -9.01 -1.93
N PRO A 503 -23.31 -8.45 -2.85
CA PRO A 503 -23.62 -9.08 -4.13
C PRO A 503 -22.42 -9.02 -5.09
N SER A 504 -22.47 -9.82 -6.16
CA SER A 504 -21.38 -9.85 -7.16
C SER A 504 -21.12 -8.46 -7.74
N GLY A 505 -19.84 -8.08 -7.83
CA GLY A 505 -19.41 -6.75 -8.29
C GLY A 505 -19.33 -5.69 -7.18
N TYR A 506 -19.66 -6.03 -5.93
CA TYR A 506 -19.52 -5.15 -4.77
C TYR A 506 -18.45 -5.67 -3.83
N TYR A 507 -17.64 -4.77 -3.29
CA TYR A 507 -16.57 -5.13 -2.35
C TYR A 507 -16.29 -3.98 -1.37
N PHE A 508 -15.77 -4.37 -0.20
CA PHE A 508 -15.28 -3.46 0.82
C PHE A 508 -13.82 -3.09 0.56
N THR A 509 -13.47 -1.85 0.84
CA THR A 509 -12.09 -1.38 0.94
C THR A 509 -11.98 -0.45 2.15
N TYR A 510 -10.79 -0.30 2.71
CA TYR A 510 -10.56 0.51 3.90
C TYR A 510 -9.59 1.64 3.55
N GLY A 511 -10.00 2.87 3.81
CA GLY A 511 -9.23 4.08 3.52
C GLY A 511 -8.95 4.89 4.79
N GLY A 512 -8.34 6.06 4.61
CA GLY A 512 -7.96 6.95 5.71
C GLY A 512 -6.54 6.69 6.21
N GLN A 513 -6.30 6.92 7.50
CA GLN A 513 -5.00 6.68 8.13
C GLN A 513 -4.59 5.21 8.08
N PHE A 514 -5.54 4.27 8.07
CA PHE A 514 -5.27 2.84 7.98
C PHE A 514 -4.57 2.44 6.67
N GLU A 515 -4.97 3.03 5.54
CA GLU A 515 -4.34 2.78 4.24
C GLU A 515 -2.86 3.22 4.24
N ASN A 516 -2.59 4.39 4.82
CA ASN A 516 -1.24 4.93 4.96
C ASN A 516 -0.40 4.12 5.95
N LEU A 517 -1.00 3.65 7.05
CA LEU A 517 -0.37 2.72 7.98
C LEU A 517 0.02 1.43 7.26
N GLN A 518 -0.88 0.84 6.48
CA GLN A 518 -0.60 -0.40 5.76
C GLN A 518 0.52 -0.21 4.72
N ALA A 519 0.49 0.87 3.94
CA ALA A 519 1.54 1.19 2.97
C ALA A 519 2.90 1.43 3.63
N ALA A 520 2.94 2.21 4.71
CA ALA A 520 4.17 2.48 5.45
C ALA A 520 4.72 1.23 6.16
N SER A 521 3.85 0.41 6.74
CA SER A 521 4.23 -0.83 7.42
C SER A 521 4.80 -1.87 6.45
N GLN A 522 4.20 -2.02 5.25
CA GLN A 522 4.76 -2.86 4.17
C GLN A 522 6.15 -2.40 3.73
N ARG A 523 6.38 -1.08 3.66
CA ARG A 523 7.71 -0.53 3.33
C ARG A 523 8.72 -0.74 4.45
N LEU A 524 8.33 -0.52 5.71
CA LEU A 524 9.19 -0.78 6.87
C LEU A 524 9.55 -2.26 7.00
N MET A 525 8.65 -3.17 6.64
CA MET A 525 8.91 -4.61 6.58
C MET A 525 10.06 -4.96 5.63
N ILE A 526 10.34 -4.13 4.62
CA ILE A 526 11.48 -4.26 3.72
C ILE A 526 12.68 -3.41 4.18
N ALA A 527 12.42 -2.16 4.60
CA ALA A 527 13.46 -1.20 4.96
C ALA A 527 14.25 -1.64 6.22
N VAL A 528 13.57 -2.15 7.25
CA VAL A 528 14.22 -2.58 8.50
C VAL A 528 15.20 -3.75 8.27
N PRO A 529 14.84 -4.85 7.57
CA PRO A 529 15.81 -5.89 7.23
C PRO A 529 17.01 -5.38 6.42
N ILE A 530 16.80 -4.45 5.49
CA ILE A 530 17.90 -3.83 4.73
C ILE A 530 18.82 -3.03 5.66
N SER A 531 18.27 -2.22 6.58
CA SER A 531 19.07 -1.53 7.61
C SER A 531 19.90 -2.51 8.42
N LEU A 532 19.28 -3.59 8.92
CA LEU A 532 19.96 -4.61 9.71
C LEU A 532 21.08 -5.31 8.93
N LEU A 533 20.85 -5.62 7.65
CA LEU A 533 21.86 -6.20 6.77
C LEU A 533 23.03 -5.24 6.53
N LEU A 534 22.75 -3.96 6.30
CA LEU A 534 23.79 -2.92 6.15
C LEU A 534 24.61 -2.74 7.43
N ILE A 535 23.96 -2.71 8.60
CA ILE A 535 24.65 -2.69 9.90
C ILE A 535 25.56 -3.92 10.04
N PHE A 536 25.05 -5.11 9.72
CA PHE A 536 25.83 -6.34 9.81
C PHE A 536 27.05 -6.33 8.88
N MET A 537 26.89 -5.87 7.64
CA MET A 537 27.99 -5.71 6.69
C MET A 537 29.06 -4.74 7.20
N LEU A 538 28.66 -3.60 7.75
CA LEU A 538 29.60 -2.62 8.32
C LEU A 538 30.34 -3.19 9.55
N LEU A 539 29.64 -3.92 10.41
CA LEU A 539 30.25 -4.62 11.54
C LEU A 539 31.26 -5.67 11.06
N TYR A 540 30.93 -6.42 10.02
CA TYR A 540 31.83 -7.37 9.40
C TYR A 540 33.08 -6.68 8.83
N PHE A 541 32.94 -5.56 8.12
CA PHE A 541 34.08 -4.79 7.61
C PHE A 541 34.90 -4.13 8.72
N THR A 542 34.28 -3.76 9.84
CA THR A 542 34.99 -3.14 10.96
C THR A 542 35.88 -4.18 11.67
N PHE A 543 35.34 -5.35 11.99
CA PHE A 543 36.04 -6.37 12.79
C PHE A 543 36.71 -7.47 11.99
N HIS A 544 36.45 -7.56 10.68
CA HIS A 544 36.94 -8.62 9.79
C HIS A 544 36.65 -10.03 10.35
N SER A 545 35.56 -10.16 11.11
CA SER A 545 35.21 -11.38 11.86
C SER A 545 33.71 -11.54 11.97
N PHE A 546 33.18 -12.57 11.31
CA PHE A 546 31.76 -12.92 11.38
C PHE A 546 31.30 -13.16 12.82
N LYS A 547 32.14 -13.78 13.66
CA LYS A 547 31.82 -14.06 15.08
C LYS A 547 31.63 -12.78 15.87
N GLN A 548 32.52 -11.81 15.71
CA GLN A 548 32.43 -10.53 16.44
C GLN A 548 31.30 -9.67 15.91
N ALA A 549 31.08 -9.65 14.58
CA ALA A 549 29.94 -8.98 13.97
C ALA A 549 28.61 -9.54 14.49
N ALA A 550 28.44 -10.88 14.50
CA ALA A 550 27.24 -11.53 15.04
C ALA A 550 27.05 -11.25 16.54
N LEU A 551 28.13 -11.26 17.32
CA LEU A 551 28.09 -10.94 18.74
C LEU A 551 27.57 -9.52 19.00
N ILE A 552 28.10 -8.51 18.31
CA ILE A 552 27.64 -7.13 18.44
C ILE A 552 26.21 -6.99 17.92
N PHE A 553 25.87 -7.69 16.84
CA PHE A 553 24.53 -7.69 16.27
C PHE A 553 23.46 -8.20 17.25
N THR A 554 23.81 -9.08 18.20
CA THR A 554 22.86 -9.48 19.27
C THR A 554 22.41 -8.34 20.18
N ALA A 555 23.18 -7.23 20.25
CA ALA A 555 22.79 -6.05 21.01
C ALA A 555 21.55 -5.34 20.43
N ILE A 556 21.24 -5.55 19.13
CA ILE A 556 20.11 -4.92 18.46
C ILE A 556 18.76 -5.49 18.93
N PRO A 557 18.49 -6.81 18.83
CA PRO A 557 17.26 -7.37 19.41
C PRO A 557 17.14 -7.12 20.92
N MET A 558 18.27 -7.09 21.63
CA MET A 558 18.33 -6.80 23.06
C MET A 558 17.93 -5.37 23.40
N SER A 559 18.28 -4.37 22.58
CA SER A 559 17.85 -2.99 22.80
C SER A 559 16.36 -2.80 22.55
N ALA A 560 15.79 -3.54 21.58
CA ALA A 560 14.36 -3.48 21.27
C ALA A 560 13.46 -3.82 22.48
N ILE A 561 13.92 -4.70 23.38
CA ILE A 561 13.19 -5.10 24.60
C ILE A 561 12.73 -3.87 25.38
N GLY A 562 13.66 -2.96 25.70
CA GLY A 562 13.33 -1.76 26.48
C GLY A 562 12.46 -0.77 25.74
N GLY A 563 12.60 -0.68 24.42
CA GLY A 563 11.74 0.15 23.58
C GLY A 563 10.28 -0.32 23.62
N VAL A 564 10.05 -1.63 23.48
CA VAL A 564 8.70 -2.23 23.55
C VAL A 564 8.10 -2.04 24.94
N PHE A 565 8.83 -2.36 26.00
CA PHE A 565 8.31 -2.16 27.36
C PHE A 565 8.04 -0.69 27.70
N ALA A 566 8.85 0.24 27.18
CA ALA A 566 8.62 1.67 27.40
C ALA A 566 7.35 2.18 26.72
N LEU A 567 7.03 1.69 25.51
CA LEU A 567 5.76 2.00 24.85
C LEU A 567 4.56 1.49 25.67
N ILE A 568 4.64 0.24 26.15
CA ILE A 568 3.58 -0.37 26.97
C ILE A 568 3.37 0.39 28.28
N ILE A 569 4.45 0.74 28.99
CA ILE A 569 4.37 1.48 30.26
C ILE A 569 3.75 2.88 30.07
N ARG A 570 3.94 3.48 28.89
CA ARG A 570 3.37 4.78 28.54
C ARG A 570 2.01 4.70 27.84
N ASP A 571 1.47 3.50 27.67
CA ASP A 571 0.21 3.25 26.95
C ASP A 571 0.20 3.85 25.55
N MET A 572 1.31 3.69 24.82
CA MET A 572 1.47 4.19 23.44
C MET A 572 1.46 3.01 22.46
N PRO A 573 0.59 3.02 21.43
CA PRO A 573 0.61 2.00 20.38
C PRO A 573 1.88 2.12 19.50
N PHE A 574 2.08 1.14 18.64
CA PHE A 574 3.10 1.23 17.61
C PHE A 574 2.71 2.29 16.57
N SER A 575 3.59 3.27 16.33
CA SER A 575 3.45 4.25 15.26
C SER A 575 4.66 4.28 14.34
N ILE A 576 4.55 4.89 13.16
CA ILE A 576 5.71 5.06 12.26
C ILE A 576 6.83 5.86 12.94
N SER A 577 6.48 6.83 13.79
CA SER A 577 7.43 7.55 14.66
C SER A 577 8.17 6.62 15.63
N ALA A 578 7.45 5.68 16.27
CA ALA A 578 8.05 4.67 17.14
C ALA A 578 8.97 3.73 16.36
N GLY A 579 8.55 3.31 15.16
CA GLY A 579 9.36 2.50 14.23
C GLY A 579 10.69 3.16 13.88
N ILE A 580 10.67 4.46 13.56
CA ILE A 580 11.89 5.24 13.35
C ILE A 580 12.74 5.34 14.62
N GLY A 581 12.11 5.46 15.79
CA GLY A 581 12.79 5.38 17.09
C GLY A 581 13.55 4.06 17.29
N PHE A 582 12.96 2.92 16.91
CA PHE A 582 13.66 1.63 16.95
C PHE A 582 14.85 1.59 15.99
N ILE A 583 14.66 2.08 14.76
CA ILE A 583 15.75 2.17 13.77
C ILE A 583 16.91 2.99 14.35
N ALA A 584 16.63 4.19 14.86
CA ALA A 584 17.64 5.04 15.50
C ALA A 584 18.34 4.33 16.67
N LEU A 585 17.56 3.70 17.56
CA LEU A 585 18.07 2.93 18.70
C LEU A 585 19.06 1.83 18.27
N PHE A 586 18.81 1.14 17.16
CA PHE A 586 19.70 0.08 16.67
C PHE A 586 21.10 0.61 16.36
N GLY A 587 21.22 1.79 15.74
CA GLY A 587 22.50 2.42 15.46
C GLY A 587 23.30 2.71 16.74
N VAL A 588 22.63 3.27 17.76
CA VAL A 588 23.28 3.64 19.03
C VAL A 588 23.67 2.42 19.86
N ALA A 589 22.79 1.41 19.92
CA ALA A 589 23.07 0.16 20.61
C ALA A 589 24.31 -0.54 20.04
N VAL A 590 24.46 -0.50 18.72
CA VAL A 590 25.62 -1.05 18.01
C VAL A 590 26.90 -0.30 18.35
N LEU A 591 26.88 1.04 18.37
CA LEU A 591 28.05 1.86 18.73
C LEU A 591 28.63 1.47 20.10
N ASN A 592 27.78 1.31 21.12
CA ASN A 592 28.21 0.87 22.45
C ASN A 592 28.87 -0.52 22.41
N GLY A 593 28.33 -1.45 21.63
CA GLY A 593 28.90 -2.78 21.42
C GLY A 593 30.26 -2.76 20.70
N ILE A 594 30.41 -1.93 19.66
CA ILE A 594 31.66 -1.77 18.89
C ILE A 594 32.81 -1.33 19.80
N VAL A 595 32.57 -0.31 20.62
CA VAL A 595 33.60 0.26 21.49
C VAL A 595 34.06 -0.74 22.57
N LEU A 596 33.13 -1.53 23.13
CA LEU A 596 33.46 -2.54 24.13
C LEU A 596 34.29 -3.69 23.52
N ILE A 597 33.82 -4.28 22.42
CA ILE A 597 34.54 -5.37 21.74
C ILE A 597 35.88 -4.90 21.17
N GLY A 598 35.95 -3.67 20.65
CA GLY A 598 37.20 -3.05 20.21
C GLY A 598 38.26 -3.02 21.32
N THR A 599 37.84 -2.80 22.57
CA THR A 599 38.73 -2.79 23.74
C THR A 599 39.20 -4.20 24.12
N PHE A 600 38.31 -5.20 24.04
CA PHE A 600 38.71 -6.59 24.22
C PHE A 600 39.75 -7.01 23.16
N ASN A 601 39.57 -6.61 21.91
CA ASN A 601 40.53 -6.87 20.85
C ASN A 601 41.85 -6.10 21.04
N GLN A 602 41.82 -4.91 21.63
CA GLN A 602 43.03 -4.17 21.96
C GLN A 602 43.82 -4.88 23.07
N LEU A 603 43.17 -5.27 24.17
CA LEU A 603 43.79 -6.03 25.26
C LEU A 603 44.33 -7.39 24.80
N GLU A 604 43.68 -8.01 23.80
CA GLU A 604 44.21 -9.20 23.12
C GLU A 604 45.54 -8.94 22.41
N LYS A 605 45.61 -7.84 21.65
CA LYS A 605 46.83 -7.44 20.92
C LYS A 605 47.96 -7.03 21.87
N GLU A 606 47.63 -6.47 23.03
CA GLU A 606 48.58 -6.09 24.09
C GLU A 606 49.12 -7.31 24.87
N GLY A 607 48.68 -8.53 24.55
CA GLY A 607 49.27 -9.77 25.02
C GLY A 607 48.44 -10.54 26.05
N GLU A 608 47.27 -10.02 26.45
CA GLU A 608 46.48 -10.62 27.52
C GLU A 608 45.60 -11.77 27.01
N LYS A 609 46.13 -12.99 27.11
CA LYS A 609 45.51 -14.24 26.60
C LYS A 609 44.40 -14.79 27.50
N ASN A 610 44.27 -14.33 28.74
CA ASN A 610 43.23 -14.79 29.66
C ASN A 610 41.90 -14.05 29.40
N ILE A 611 40.91 -14.76 28.85
CA ILE A 611 39.60 -14.21 28.46
C ILE A 611 38.86 -13.58 29.65
N LEU A 612 38.93 -14.20 30.84
CA LEU A 612 38.27 -13.67 32.04
C LEU A 612 38.88 -12.35 32.48
N LYS A 613 40.21 -12.29 32.51
CA LYS A 613 40.93 -11.06 32.88
C LYS A 613 40.70 -9.95 31.86
N ARG A 614 40.68 -10.29 30.57
CA ARG A 614 40.33 -9.36 29.48
C ARG A 614 38.93 -8.77 29.63
N ILE A 615 37.93 -9.59 30.00
CA ILE A 615 36.56 -9.11 30.26
C ILE A 615 36.54 -8.19 31.47
N MET A 616 37.13 -8.60 32.60
CA MET A 616 37.13 -7.78 33.83
C MET A 616 37.80 -6.43 33.58
N GLU A 617 38.99 -6.43 33.00
CA GLU A 617 39.78 -5.22 32.75
C GLU A 617 39.16 -4.35 31.65
N GLY A 618 38.73 -4.94 30.54
CA GLY A 618 38.11 -4.20 29.44
C GLY A 618 36.77 -3.58 29.82
N THR A 619 35.94 -4.28 30.61
CA THR A 619 34.65 -3.72 31.04
C THR A 619 34.83 -2.67 32.13
N ASN A 620 35.85 -2.79 32.98
CA ASN A 620 36.22 -1.72 33.92
C ASN A 620 36.69 -0.46 33.18
N ILE A 621 37.55 -0.58 32.16
CA ILE A 621 38.00 0.57 31.35
C ILE A 621 36.82 1.26 30.66
N ARG A 622 35.80 0.49 30.23
CA ARG A 622 34.65 1.02 29.47
C ARG A 622 33.42 1.39 30.26
N LEU A 623 33.36 1.07 31.55
CA LEU A 623 32.21 1.37 32.39
C LEU A 623 31.85 2.87 32.38
N ARG A 624 32.85 3.75 32.58
CA ARG A 624 32.65 5.20 32.59
C ARG A 624 32.20 5.73 31.22
N PRO A 625 32.91 5.45 30.10
CA PRO A 625 32.46 5.88 28.77
C PRO A 625 31.04 5.40 28.43
N VAL A 626 30.73 4.12 28.61
CA VAL A 626 29.42 3.55 28.22
C VAL A 626 28.27 4.14 29.05
N LEU A 627 28.46 4.33 30.36
CA LEU A 627 27.45 5.00 31.18
C LEU A 627 27.28 6.46 30.79
N MET A 628 28.37 7.16 30.45
CA MET A 628 28.32 8.56 30.04
C MET A 628 27.52 8.72 28.74
N THR A 629 27.84 7.95 27.70
CA THR A 629 27.19 8.04 26.39
C THR A 629 25.72 7.65 26.49
N ALA A 630 25.40 6.57 27.19
CA ALA A 630 24.02 6.15 27.44
C ALA A 630 23.20 7.18 28.21
N THR A 631 23.78 7.79 29.25
CA THR A 631 23.08 8.81 30.07
C THR A 631 22.89 10.10 29.29
N VAL A 632 23.90 10.53 28.52
CA VAL A 632 23.83 11.72 27.68
C VAL A 632 22.76 11.56 26.59
N ALA A 633 22.74 10.42 25.89
CA ALA A 633 21.72 10.13 24.88
C ALA A 633 20.32 10.00 25.50
N SER A 634 20.15 9.20 26.56
CA SER A 634 18.83 9.01 27.20
C SER A 634 18.27 10.33 27.76
N LEU A 635 19.11 11.14 28.42
CA LEU A 635 18.68 12.44 28.95
C LEU A 635 18.60 13.54 27.88
N GLY A 636 19.25 13.35 26.73
CA GLY A 636 19.10 14.21 25.54
C GLY A 636 17.71 14.11 24.91
N PHE A 637 17.17 12.89 24.84
CA PHE A 637 15.80 12.62 24.39
C PHE A 637 14.72 12.91 25.45
N LEU A 638 15.09 13.04 26.73
CA LEU A 638 14.11 13.19 27.83
C LEU A 638 13.15 14.38 27.65
N PRO A 639 13.60 15.60 27.27
CA PRO A 639 12.69 16.73 27.04
C PRO A 639 11.64 16.43 25.96
N MET A 640 12.02 15.72 24.90
CA MET A 640 11.10 15.34 23.82
C MET A 640 10.07 14.32 24.31
N ALA A 641 10.48 13.38 25.16
CA ALA A 641 9.57 12.37 25.72
C ALA A 641 8.51 12.95 26.66
N ILE A 642 8.80 14.05 27.37
CA ILE A 642 7.88 14.69 28.33
C ILE A 642 7.19 15.94 27.79
N SER A 643 7.56 16.43 26.61
CA SER A 643 7.06 17.68 26.05
C SER A 643 5.53 17.65 25.89
N THR A 644 4.87 18.76 26.19
CA THR A 644 3.43 18.96 26.01
C THR A 644 3.12 20.08 25.00
N GLY A 645 4.14 20.57 24.30
CA GLY A 645 3.98 21.60 23.27
C GLY A 645 3.43 21.03 21.96
N ALA A 646 3.00 21.93 21.07
CA ALA A 646 2.50 21.54 19.74
C ALA A 646 3.55 20.68 18.99
N GLY A 647 3.09 19.55 18.42
CA GLY A 647 3.92 18.62 17.66
C GLY A 647 4.83 17.72 18.51
N ALA A 648 4.70 17.76 19.83
CA ALA A 648 5.36 16.81 20.72
C ALA A 648 4.86 15.37 20.48
N GLU A 649 3.65 15.21 19.95
CA GLU A 649 2.98 13.92 19.73
C GLU A 649 3.77 13.02 18.78
N VAL A 650 4.40 13.59 17.75
CA VAL A 650 5.26 12.84 16.84
C VAL A 650 6.59 12.45 17.51
N GLN A 651 7.11 13.28 18.42
CA GLN A 651 8.41 13.11 19.05
C GLN A 651 8.37 12.16 20.25
N LYS A 652 7.26 12.12 21.00
CA LYS A 652 7.10 11.31 22.21
C LYS A 652 7.35 9.82 21.97
N PRO A 653 6.73 9.14 20.98
CA PRO A 653 6.96 7.71 20.76
C PRO A 653 8.41 7.43 20.36
N LEU A 654 8.97 8.27 19.47
CA LEU A 654 10.37 8.16 19.04
C LEU A 654 11.33 8.24 20.23
N ALA A 655 11.18 9.26 21.06
CA ALA A 655 12.03 9.47 22.23
C ALA A 655 11.83 8.37 23.29
N THR A 656 10.59 7.91 23.50
CA THR A 656 10.26 6.84 24.46
C THR A 656 10.96 5.54 24.11
N VAL A 657 10.92 5.14 22.84
CA VAL A 657 11.58 3.93 22.34
C VAL A 657 13.09 4.01 22.54
N VAL A 658 13.70 5.14 22.17
CA VAL A 658 15.14 5.31 22.29
C VAL A 658 15.58 5.32 23.76
N ILE A 659 14.89 6.04 24.65
CA ILE A 659 15.22 6.07 26.08
C ILE A 659 15.08 4.68 26.72
N GLY A 660 13.92 4.04 26.54
CA GLY A 660 13.67 2.70 27.08
C GLY A 660 14.68 1.69 26.57
N GLY A 661 14.94 1.73 25.27
CA GLY A 661 15.89 0.86 24.61
C GLY A 661 17.34 1.09 25.05
N LEU A 662 17.76 2.33 25.27
CA LEU A 662 19.11 2.65 25.75
C LEU A 662 19.33 2.21 27.19
N ILE A 663 18.33 2.35 28.07
CA ILE A 663 18.40 1.86 29.45
C ILE A 663 18.66 0.35 29.45
N THR A 664 17.87 -0.41 28.68
CA THR A 664 18.07 -1.87 28.58
C THR A 664 19.34 -2.23 27.82
N ALA A 665 19.67 -1.54 26.73
CA ALA A 665 20.87 -1.79 25.94
C ALA A 665 22.14 -1.58 26.77
N THR A 666 22.16 -0.57 27.65
CA THR A 666 23.33 -0.29 28.50
C THR A 666 23.56 -1.41 29.50
N PHE A 667 22.50 -1.88 30.16
CA PHE A 667 22.57 -3.03 31.05
C PHE A 667 23.02 -4.29 30.30
N LEU A 668 22.40 -4.58 29.16
CA LEU A 668 22.68 -5.76 28.35
C LEU A 668 24.10 -5.72 27.74
N THR A 669 24.60 -4.55 27.36
CA THR A 669 25.96 -4.37 26.83
C THR A 669 27.02 -4.55 27.91
N LEU A 670 26.79 -4.12 29.15
CA LEU A 670 27.76 -4.27 30.24
C LEU A 670 27.76 -5.68 30.84
N PHE A 671 26.61 -6.35 30.90
CA PHE A 671 26.49 -7.67 31.53
C PHE A 671 26.38 -8.83 30.54
N VAL A 672 25.48 -8.76 29.55
CA VAL A 672 25.17 -9.89 28.67
C VAL A 672 26.18 -10.03 27.54
N LEU A 673 26.60 -8.92 26.91
CA LEU A 673 27.56 -8.95 25.81
C LEU A 673 28.91 -9.58 26.23
N PRO A 674 29.50 -9.30 27.41
CA PRO A 674 30.71 -9.98 27.86
C PRO A 674 30.49 -11.46 28.18
N MET A 675 29.32 -11.85 28.68
CA MET A 675 28.99 -13.26 28.89
C MET A 675 28.90 -14.01 27.58
N LEU A 676 28.27 -13.42 26.56
CA LEU A 676 28.23 -13.97 25.22
C LEU A 676 29.66 -14.05 24.62
N TYR A 677 30.50 -13.02 24.79
CA TYR A 677 31.90 -13.06 24.37
C TYR A 677 32.67 -14.23 25.01
N LEU A 678 32.49 -14.44 26.33
CA LEU A 678 33.09 -15.56 27.05
C LEU A 678 32.60 -16.92 26.53
N ILE A 679 31.30 -17.07 26.29
CA ILE A 679 30.70 -18.32 25.78
C ILE A 679 31.23 -18.62 24.38
N PHE A 680 31.27 -17.62 23.49
CA PHE A 680 31.72 -17.77 22.10
C PHE A 680 33.22 -18.05 21.96
N ASN A 681 34.07 -17.55 22.88
CA ASN A 681 35.52 -17.75 22.86
C ASN A 681 36.05 -18.85 23.78
N SER A 682 35.23 -19.41 24.68
CA SER A 682 35.63 -20.58 25.47
C SER A 682 35.69 -21.84 24.60
N LYS A 683 36.79 -22.61 24.64
CA LYS A 683 36.85 -23.94 24.01
C LYS A 683 35.75 -24.81 24.65
N LEU A 684 34.71 -25.12 23.87
CA LEU A 684 33.69 -26.09 24.24
C LEU A 684 34.36 -27.43 24.57
N SER A 685 34.46 -27.72 25.87
CA SER A 685 34.59 -29.08 26.37
C SER A 685 33.41 -29.88 25.81
N LYS A 686 33.70 -31.02 25.18
CA LYS A 686 32.73 -31.93 24.56
C LYS A 686 31.68 -32.37 25.59
N ILE A 687 30.55 -31.68 25.64
CA ILE A 687 29.35 -32.17 26.32
C ILE A 687 28.67 -33.13 25.34
N LYS A 688 28.69 -34.43 25.69
CA LYS A 688 27.83 -35.44 25.05
C LYS A 688 26.37 -35.12 25.38
N LEU A 689 25.68 -34.47 24.47
CA LEU A 689 24.23 -34.31 24.53
C LEU A 689 23.55 -35.60 24.08
N ASN A 690 22.78 -36.20 24.98
CA ASN A 690 21.89 -37.31 24.67
C ASN A 690 20.73 -36.78 23.81
N SER A 691 20.63 -37.32 22.60
CA SER A 691 19.58 -37.02 21.63
C SER A 691 18.23 -37.51 22.13
N LYS A 692 17.34 -36.58 22.52
CA LYS A 692 15.90 -36.65 22.21
C LYS A 692 15.08 -35.41 22.59
N ASN A 693 15.52 -34.53 23.51
CA ASN A 693 14.67 -33.42 23.99
C ASN A 693 15.18 -31.99 23.74
N THR A 694 16.23 -31.77 22.95
CA THR A 694 16.79 -30.44 22.66
C THR A 694 16.65 -30.01 21.19
N LEU A 695 15.77 -30.66 20.44
CA LEU A 695 15.51 -30.31 19.03
C LEU A 695 14.51 -29.15 18.80
N PRO A 696 13.60 -28.72 19.73
CA PRO A 696 12.68 -27.63 19.37
C PRO A 696 13.29 -26.23 19.56
N PHE A 697 14.29 -26.05 20.43
CA PHE A 697 14.86 -24.71 20.72
C PHE A 697 15.91 -24.22 19.71
N LEU A 698 16.61 -25.13 19.02
CA LEU A 698 17.59 -24.79 17.98
C LEU A 698 16.92 -24.66 16.59
N VAL A 699 15.76 -25.30 16.41
CA VAL A 699 14.97 -25.26 15.17
C VAL A 699 14.17 -23.95 15.06
N ILE A 700 13.72 -23.35 16.17
CA ILE A 700 13.02 -22.05 16.15
C ILE A 700 13.97 -20.89 15.82
N GLY A 701 15.25 -20.97 16.19
CA GLY A 701 16.27 -19.98 15.82
C GLY A 701 16.72 -20.07 14.35
N MET A 702 16.61 -21.25 13.72
CA MET A 702 16.92 -21.45 12.29
C MET A 702 15.72 -21.30 11.36
N PHE A 703 14.48 -21.39 11.85
CA PHE A 703 13.28 -21.14 11.04
C PHE A 703 12.96 -19.65 10.79
N LEU A 704 13.69 -18.74 11.45
CA LEU A 704 13.61 -17.30 11.18
C LEU A 704 14.65 -16.81 10.15
N MET A 705 15.51 -17.70 9.66
CA MET A 705 16.24 -17.46 8.42
C MET A 705 15.40 -18.03 7.29
N GLY A 706 14.59 -17.16 6.68
CA GLY A 706 13.98 -17.45 5.39
C GLY A 706 15.06 -18.03 4.48
N GLN A 707 14.84 -19.27 4.04
CA GLN A 707 15.64 -19.84 2.99
C GLN A 707 15.32 -19.04 1.73
N SER A 708 16.06 -17.96 1.49
CA SER A 708 16.41 -17.59 0.14
C SER A 708 17.33 -18.70 -0.35
N ILE A 709 16.71 -19.80 -0.78
CA ILE A 709 17.35 -20.76 -1.67
C ILE A 709 17.98 -19.90 -2.75
N GLN A 710 19.30 -20.00 -2.90
CA GLN A 710 19.98 -19.51 -4.09
C GLN A 710 19.28 -20.19 -5.25
N ALA A 711 18.33 -19.48 -5.86
CA ALA A 711 17.75 -19.87 -7.12
C ALA A 711 18.92 -19.98 -8.07
N GLN A 712 19.28 -21.21 -8.41
CA GLN A 712 19.95 -21.45 -9.68
C GLN A 712 18.97 -20.87 -10.69
N THR A 713 19.30 -19.71 -11.25
CA THR A 713 18.51 -19.07 -12.30
C THR A 713 18.41 -20.07 -13.43
N ARG A 714 17.28 -20.79 -13.47
CA ARG A 714 16.99 -21.75 -14.51
C ARG A 714 16.69 -20.95 -15.76
N SER A 715 17.45 -21.20 -16.82
CA SER A 715 17.14 -20.67 -18.13
C SER A 715 15.96 -21.45 -18.70
N ILE A 716 14.86 -20.78 -18.99
CA ILE A 716 13.68 -21.40 -19.60
C ILE A 716 13.60 -21.05 -21.08
N ASN A 717 13.23 -22.02 -21.91
CA ASN A 717 12.89 -21.78 -23.32
C ASN A 717 11.38 -21.47 -23.48
N ILE A 718 10.97 -21.07 -24.68
CA ILE A 718 9.56 -20.71 -24.95
C ILE A 718 8.60 -21.89 -24.72
N GLN A 719 8.98 -23.11 -25.09
CA GLN A 719 8.13 -24.30 -24.93
C GLN A 719 7.93 -24.65 -23.46
N GLU A 720 8.99 -24.57 -22.65
CA GLU A 720 8.94 -24.74 -21.21
C GLU A 720 8.08 -23.66 -20.55
N ALA A 721 8.21 -22.39 -20.98
CA ALA A 721 7.39 -21.30 -20.47
C ALA A 721 5.89 -21.54 -20.77
N GLN A 722 5.56 -21.98 -21.98
CA GLN A 722 4.19 -22.31 -22.35
C GLN A 722 3.63 -23.48 -21.54
N GLN A 723 4.43 -24.54 -21.31
CA GLN A 723 4.02 -25.69 -20.52
C GLN A 723 3.78 -25.31 -19.04
N ILE A 724 4.71 -24.57 -18.44
CA ILE A 724 4.59 -24.08 -17.06
C ILE A 724 3.34 -23.21 -16.93
N ALA A 725 3.06 -22.33 -17.90
CA ALA A 725 1.85 -21.52 -17.90
C ALA A 725 0.58 -22.38 -17.90
N ILE A 726 0.48 -23.38 -18.78
CA ILE A 726 -0.71 -24.24 -18.85
C ILE A 726 -0.90 -25.02 -17.54
N GLU A 727 0.17 -25.54 -16.94
CA GLU A 727 0.10 -26.36 -15.73
C GLU A 727 -0.20 -25.55 -14.46
N ASN A 728 0.40 -24.35 -14.33
CA ASN A 728 0.38 -23.60 -13.08
C ASN A 728 -0.64 -22.45 -13.04
N ASN A 729 -1.09 -21.95 -14.20
CA ASN A 729 -1.93 -20.76 -14.26
C ASN A 729 -3.29 -20.95 -13.58
N PRO A 730 -3.69 -20.05 -12.66
CA PRO A 730 -4.95 -20.16 -11.92
C PRO A 730 -6.21 -20.20 -12.80
N LEU A 731 -6.23 -19.50 -13.95
CA LEU A 731 -7.39 -19.47 -14.84
C LEU A 731 -7.61 -20.82 -15.53
N ILE A 732 -6.52 -21.52 -15.91
CA ILE A 732 -6.62 -22.87 -16.46
C ILE A 732 -7.14 -23.85 -15.40
N LYS A 733 -6.62 -23.77 -14.16
CA LYS A 733 -7.12 -24.56 -13.02
C LYS A 733 -8.60 -24.26 -12.74
N ALA A 734 -9.03 -23.01 -12.82
CA ALA A 734 -10.44 -22.63 -12.64
C ALA A 734 -11.34 -23.24 -13.72
N ASN A 735 -10.89 -23.24 -14.99
CA ASN A 735 -11.60 -23.90 -16.08
C ASN A 735 -11.67 -25.43 -15.89
N GLU A 736 -10.60 -26.06 -15.40
CA GLU A 736 -10.63 -27.50 -15.06
C GLU A 736 -11.64 -27.81 -13.95
N ARG A 737 -11.71 -27.00 -12.90
CA ARG A 737 -12.74 -27.15 -11.86
C ARG A 737 -14.14 -26.93 -12.41
N SER A 738 -14.31 -26.01 -13.36
CA SER A 738 -15.60 -25.80 -14.04
C SER A 738 -16.01 -26.98 -14.90
N ILE A 739 -15.05 -27.65 -15.56
CA ILE A 739 -15.28 -28.91 -16.28
C ILE A 739 -15.71 -30.00 -15.28
N SER A 740 -14.96 -30.21 -14.18
CA SER A 740 -15.32 -31.20 -13.16
C SER A 740 -16.69 -30.92 -12.53
N SER A 741 -17.04 -29.64 -12.33
CA SER A 741 -18.38 -29.24 -11.84
C SER A 741 -19.48 -29.62 -12.83
N SER A 742 -19.28 -29.37 -14.13
CA SER A 742 -20.25 -29.74 -15.16
C SER A 742 -20.32 -31.27 -15.35
N GLU A 743 -19.20 -31.98 -15.19
CA GLU A 743 -19.18 -33.45 -15.18
C GLU A 743 -19.94 -34.04 -13.98
N ALA A 744 -19.84 -33.43 -12.79
CA ALA A 744 -20.61 -33.85 -11.62
C ALA A 744 -22.13 -33.68 -11.85
N LEU A 745 -22.56 -32.63 -12.56
CA LEU A 745 -23.96 -32.40 -12.91
C LEU A 745 -24.53 -33.47 -13.86
N LYS A 746 -23.70 -34.24 -14.59
CA LYS A 746 -24.21 -35.36 -15.40
C LYS A 746 -25.01 -36.38 -14.58
N GLY A 747 -24.73 -36.50 -13.28
CA GLY A 747 -25.49 -37.37 -12.37
C GLY A 747 -26.96 -36.97 -12.21
N THR A 748 -27.32 -35.70 -12.44
CA THR A 748 -28.71 -35.20 -12.31
C THR A 748 -29.56 -35.49 -13.55
N ALA A 749 -28.97 -36.04 -14.63
CA ALA A 749 -29.71 -36.36 -15.85
C ALA A 749 -30.90 -37.31 -15.60
N ASN A 750 -30.79 -38.17 -14.58
CA ASN A 750 -31.82 -39.15 -14.17
C ASN A 750 -32.59 -38.71 -12.91
N GLU A 751 -32.47 -37.45 -12.50
CA GLU A 751 -33.15 -36.95 -11.30
C GLU A 751 -34.67 -37.05 -11.47
N LEU A 752 -35.30 -37.73 -10.51
CA LEU A 752 -36.75 -37.78 -10.39
C LEU A 752 -37.25 -36.59 -9.58
N PRO A 753 -38.46 -36.08 -9.86
CA PRO A 753 -39.15 -35.13 -8.98
C PRO A 753 -39.17 -35.64 -7.53
N LYS A 754 -39.19 -34.72 -6.56
CA LYS A 754 -39.20 -35.09 -5.14
C LYS A 754 -40.41 -35.94 -4.80
N LEU A 755 -40.20 -36.96 -3.96
CA LEU A 755 -41.28 -37.73 -3.35
C LEU A 755 -42.14 -36.78 -2.51
N ASN A 756 -43.43 -36.70 -2.83
CA ASN A 756 -44.36 -35.87 -2.10
C ASN A 756 -44.98 -36.69 -0.96
N VAL A 757 -44.81 -36.23 0.27
CA VAL A 757 -45.40 -36.83 1.48
C VAL A 757 -46.32 -35.79 2.10
N GLU A 758 -47.61 -36.04 2.02
CA GLU A 758 -48.64 -35.12 2.50
C GLU A 758 -49.37 -35.75 3.70
N ALA A 759 -49.45 -35.00 4.80
CA ALA A 759 -50.25 -35.36 5.96
C ALA A 759 -51.53 -34.51 5.97
N GLN A 760 -52.68 -35.18 5.88
CA GLN A 760 -53.99 -34.55 5.92
C GLN A 760 -54.55 -34.72 7.33
N LEU A 761 -54.86 -33.62 8.02
CA LEU A 761 -55.36 -33.61 9.41
C LEU A 761 -56.62 -32.74 9.47
N GLY A 762 -57.73 -33.29 9.95
CA GLY A 762 -59.01 -32.55 10.05
C GLY A 762 -60.23 -33.41 9.71
N GLN A 763 -61.38 -32.79 9.51
CA GLN A 763 -62.63 -33.48 9.21
C GLN A 763 -62.87 -33.50 7.70
N TYR A 764 -62.31 -34.48 6.99
CA TYR A 764 -62.38 -34.54 5.52
C TYR A 764 -63.07 -35.80 4.98
N ALA A 765 -63.08 -36.91 5.72
CA ALA A 765 -63.76 -38.15 5.32
C ALA A 765 -64.88 -38.57 6.30
N SER A 766 -64.83 -38.08 7.54
CA SER A 766 -65.79 -38.32 8.60
C SER A 766 -66.09 -37.02 9.37
N PRO A 767 -67.24 -36.94 10.07
CA PRO A 767 -67.57 -35.81 10.95
C PRO A 767 -66.71 -35.77 12.23
N LYS A 768 -65.82 -36.75 12.44
CA LYS A 768 -64.82 -36.77 13.51
C LYS A 768 -63.45 -36.40 12.95
N PHE A 769 -62.50 -36.07 13.85
CA PHE A 769 -61.16 -35.68 13.43
C PHE A 769 -60.43 -36.85 12.77
N ASP A 770 -60.23 -36.76 11.45
CA ASP A 770 -59.49 -37.73 10.66
C ASP A 770 -58.05 -37.32 10.46
N TYR A 771 -57.22 -38.32 10.19
CA TYR A 771 -55.84 -38.13 9.84
C TYR A 771 -55.39 -39.14 8.78
N GLY A 772 -54.64 -38.66 7.80
CA GLY A 772 -54.24 -39.41 6.64
C GLY A 772 -52.83 -39.05 6.19
N LEU A 773 -52.16 -40.03 5.60
CA LEU A 773 -50.84 -39.90 5.02
C LEU A 773 -50.92 -40.30 3.55
N SER A 774 -50.52 -39.41 2.66
CA SER A 774 -50.36 -39.66 1.24
C SER A 774 -48.89 -39.62 0.88
N ILE A 775 -48.43 -40.63 0.15
CA ILE A 775 -47.11 -40.65 -0.46
C ILE A 775 -47.32 -40.76 -1.96
N SER A 776 -46.81 -39.80 -2.73
CA SER A 776 -46.91 -39.79 -4.19
C SER A 776 -45.58 -39.47 -4.86
N GLN A 777 -45.28 -40.20 -5.93
CA GLN A 777 -44.11 -39.99 -6.76
C GLN A 777 -44.56 -39.68 -8.18
N SER A 778 -44.07 -38.55 -8.70
CA SER A 778 -44.26 -38.19 -10.10
C SER A 778 -43.06 -38.68 -10.93
N ILE A 779 -43.33 -39.26 -12.09
CA ILE A 779 -42.37 -39.91 -12.98
C ILE A 779 -42.54 -39.30 -14.38
N PRO A 780 -41.63 -38.40 -14.78
CA PRO A 780 -41.59 -37.82 -16.13
C PRO A 780 -41.47 -38.87 -17.24
N PHE A 781 -41.90 -38.53 -18.45
CA PHE A 781 -41.82 -39.45 -19.59
C PHE A 781 -40.35 -39.86 -19.89
N PRO A 782 -40.02 -41.15 -20.10
CA PRO A 782 -38.63 -41.63 -20.13
C PRO A 782 -37.68 -40.97 -21.14
N THR A 783 -38.19 -40.39 -22.23
CA THR A 783 -37.34 -39.71 -23.23
C THR A 783 -36.70 -38.43 -22.70
N ILE A 784 -37.27 -37.80 -21.67
CA ILE A 784 -36.73 -36.58 -21.07
C ILE A 784 -35.33 -36.78 -20.49
N PHE A 785 -35.07 -37.94 -19.87
CA PHE A 785 -33.77 -38.26 -19.26
C PHE A 785 -32.67 -38.36 -20.33
N LYS A 786 -33.00 -38.94 -21.50
CA LYS A 786 -32.08 -39.00 -22.65
C LYS A 786 -31.71 -37.61 -23.15
N HIS A 787 -32.70 -36.72 -23.30
CA HIS A 787 -32.46 -35.37 -23.80
C HIS A 787 -31.73 -34.48 -22.78
N ARG A 788 -32.07 -34.59 -21.48
CA ARG A 788 -31.33 -33.92 -20.39
C ARG A 788 -29.87 -34.36 -20.34
N LYS A 789 -29.60 -35.66 -20.47
CA LYS A 789 -28.23 -36.18 -20.55
C LYS A 789 -27.45 -35.58 -21.73
N ALA A 790 -28.07 -35.48 -22.90
CA ALA A 790 -27.45 -34.89 -24.08
C ALA A 790 -27.12 -33.39 -23.91
N VAL A 791 -27.98 -32.62 -23.25
CA VAL A 791 -27.69 -31.21 -22.91
C VAL A 791 -26.47 -31.12 -21.99
N LEU A 792 -26.44 -31.89 -20.90
CA LEU A 792 -25.34 -31.89 -19.93
C LEU A 792 -24.00 -32.35 -20.56
N GLU A 793 -24.05 -33.26 -21.54
CA GLU A 793 -22.87 -33.63 -22.33
C GLU A 793 -22.35 -32.47 -23.20
N SER A 794 -23.24 -31.76 -23.90
CA SER A 794 -22.90 -30.56 -24.67
C SER A 794 -22.40 -29.41 -23.78
N GLU A 795 -22.95 -29.24 -22.57
CA GLU A 795 -22.47 -28.26 -21.59
C GLU A 795 -21.06 -28.58 -21.08
N VAL A 796 -20.72 -29.85 -20.86
CA VAL A 796 -19.33 -30.25 -20.54
C VAL A 796 -18.39 -29.92 -21.70
N ASN A 797 -18.79 -30.19 -22.95
CA ASN A 797 -17.99 -29.84 -24.12
C ASN A 797 -17.80 -28.32 -24.26
N SER A 798 -18.83 -27.51 -23.94
CA SER A 798 -18.70 -26.06 -23.88
C SER A 798 -17.65 -25.61 -22.85
N LYS A 799 -17.61 -26.21 -21.66
CA LYS A 799 -16.55 -25.92 -20.67
C LYS A 799 -15.16 -26.33 -21.13
N LYS A 800 -15.03 -27.43 -21.89
CA LYS A 800 -13.77 -27.85 -22.52
C LYS A 800 -13.30 -26.84 -23.57
N ILE A 801 -14.19 -26.38 -24.44
CA ILE A 801 -13.87 -25.37 -25.46
C ILE A 801 -13.53 -24.02 -24.80
N GLN A 802 -14.20 -23.65 -23.70
CA GLN A 802 -13.85 -22.44 -22.94
C GLN A 802 -12.43 -22.53 -22.36
N LYS A 803 -11.98 -23.72 -21.93
CA LYS A 803 -10.59 -23.96 -21.55
C LYS A 803 -9.67 -23.72 -22.74
N GLU A 804 -9.98 -24.24 -23.92
CA GLU A 804 -9.18 -24.02 -25.15
C GLU A 804 -9.07 -22.53 -25.52
N VAL A 805 -10.16 -21.77 -25.44
CA VAL A 805 -10.15 -20.30 -25.66
C VAL A 805 -9.19 -19.62 -24.68
N THR A 806 -9.28 -19.98 -23.40
CA THR A 806 -8.42 -19.41 -22.35
C THR A 806 -6.96 -19.80 -22.56
N THR A 807 -6.69 -21.05 -22.96
CA THR A 807 -5.35 -21.54 -23.28
C THR A 807 -4.75 -20.78 -24.45
N ASN A 808 -5.49 -20.57 -25.55
CA ASN A 808 -5.01 -19.86 -26.72
C ASN A 808 -4.62 -18.41 -26.38
N GLU A 809 -5.46 -17.69 -25.61
CA GLU A 809 -5.15 -16.34 -25.15
C GLU A 809 -3.96 -16.31 -24.18
N LEU A 810 -3.86 -17.27 -23.25
CA LEU A 810 -2.72 -17.39 -22.34
C LEU A 810 -1.40 -17.61 -23.12
N LEU A 811 -1.40 -18.51 -24.10
CA LEU A 811 -0.22 -18.80 -24.91
C LEU A 811 0.21 -17.61 -25.76
N LYS A 812 -0.74 -16.84 -26.30
CA LYS A 812 -0.48 -15.57 -26.97
C LYS A 812 0.25 -14.59 -26.05
N GLN A 813 -0.26 -14.38 -24.84
CA GLN A 813 0.34 -13.45 -23.86
C GLN A 813 1.73 -13.91 -23.41
N VAL A 814 1.91 -15.21 -23.15
CA VAL A 814 3.22 -15.79 -22.81
C VAL A 814 4.23 -15.54 -23.92
N ARG A 815 3.87 -15.81 -25.18
CA ARG A 815 4.74 -15.54 -26.34
C ARG A 815 5.08 -14.05 -26.46
N THR A 816 4.09 -13.16 -26.35
CA THR A 816 4.32 -11.71 -26.43
C THR A 816 5.34 -11.23 -25.39
N TYR A 817 5.17 -11.59 -24.12
CA TYR A 817 6.12 -11.16 -23.09
C TYR A 817 7.47 -11.85 -23.19
N PHE A 818 7.52 -13.12 -23.61
CA PHE A 818 8.77 -13.83 -23.82
C PHE A 818 9.64 -13.15 -24.89
N TYR A 819 9.09 -12.88 -26.08
CA TYR A 819 9.82 -12.20 -27.16
C TYR A 819 10.11 -10.72 -26.83
N GLN A 820 9.23 -10.07 -26.05
CA GLN A 820 9.50 -8.72 -25.55
C GLN A 820 10.71 -8.69 -24.60
N ILE A 821 10.85 -9.68 -23.71
CA ILE A 821 12.02 -9.79 -22.84
C ILE A 821 13.28 -10.00 -23.68
N GLU A 822 13.23 -10.91 -24.64
CA GLU A 822 14.35 -11.15 -25.56
C GLU A 822 14.78 -9.87 -26.29
N TYR A 823 13.83 -9.14 -26.89
CA TYR A 823 14.05 -7.82 -27.49
C TYR A 823 14.74 -6.85 -26.52
N LEU A 824 14.22 -6.72 -25.30
CA LEU A 824 14.74 -5.79 -24.30
C LEU A 824 16.15 -6.18 -23.81
N GLU A 825 16.50 -7.47 -23.78
CA GLU A 825 17.86 -7.91 -23.49
C GLU A 825 18.84 -7.56 -24.61
N TYR A 826 18.46 -7.75 -25.88
CA TYR A 826 19.28 -7.32 -27.02
C TYR A 826 19.40 -5.80 -27.10
N ASN A 827 18.30 -5.08 -26.85
CA ASN A 827 18.27 -3.62 -26.80
C ASN A 827 19.15 -3.08 -25.68
N HIS A 828 19.18 -3.74 -24.51
CA HIS A 828 20.10 -3.41 -23.43
C HIS A 828 21.56 -3.50 -23.87
N ASN A 829 21.93 -4.61 -24.51
CA ASN A 829 23.30 -4.83 -24.98
C ASN A 829 23.70 -3.80 -26.04
N GLN A 830 22.79 -3.45 -26.97
CA GLN A 830 23.06 -2.43 -27.98
C GLN A 830 23.22 -1.05 -27.37
N LEU A 831 22.34 -0.63 -26.47
CA LEU A 831 22.47 0.64 -25.76
C LEU A 831 23.76 0.72 -24.93
N GLU A 832 24.23 -0.40 -24.36
CA GLU A 832 25.53 -0.45 -23.67
C GLU A 832 26.72 -0.27 -24.63
N GLN A 833 26.65 -0.89 -25.82
CA GLN A 833 27.66 -0.69 -26.87
C GLN A 833 27.68 0.77 -27.35
N LEU A 834 26.52 1.37 -27.58
CA LEU A 834 26.39 2.77 -27.96
C LEU A 834 26.94 3.70 -26.88
N ASN A 835 26.64 3.45 -25.60
CA ASN A 835 27.21 4.21 -24.50
C ASN A 835 28.75 4.15 -24.49
N LYS A 836 29.36 3.00 -24.80
CA LYS A 836 30.83 2.89 -24.92
C LYS A 836 31.39 3.78 -26.02
N LEU A 837 30.69 3.93 -27.15
CA LEU A 837 31.08 4.84 -28.25
C LEU A 837 31.05 6.31 -27.80
N TYR A 838 30.03 6.72 -27.04
CA TYR A 838 29.93 8.08 -26.49
C TYR A 838 30.95 8.35 -25.37
N VAL A 839 31.27 7.36 -24.53
CA VAL A 839 32.36 7.46 -23.54
C VAL A 839 33.70 7.70 -24.24
N GLU A 840 33.97 6.95 -25.31
CA GLU A 840 35.20 7.10 -26.09
C GLU A 840 35.25 8.45 -26.81
N PHE A 841 34.11 8.95 -27.31
CA PHE A 841 34.00 10.29 -27.88
C PHE A 841 34.36 11.38 -26.85
N ILE A 842 33.77 11.32 -25.64
CA ILE A 842 34.06 12.26 -24.55
C ILE A 842 35.54 12.19 -24.15
N ARG A 843 36.12 10.98 -24.12
CA ARG A 843 37.55 10.79 -23.81
C ARG A 843 38.44 11.49 -24.84
N ILE A 844 38.18 11.30 -26.14
CA ILE A 844 38.94 11.95 -27.22
C ILE A 844 38.76 13.47 -27.18
N ALA A 845 37.52 13.95 -27.03
CA ALA A 845 37.22 15.38 -26.93
C ALA A 845 37.91 16.03 -25.71
N SER A 846 37.93 15.36 -24.55
CA SER A 846 38.60 15.86 -23.34
C SER A 846 40.11 16.01 -23.52
N VAL A 847 40.75 15.07 -24.23
CA VAL A 847 42.18 15.15 -24.56
C VAL A 847 42.46 16.31 -25.50
N ARG A 848 41.66 16.47 -26.57
CA ARG A 848 41.79 17.58 -27.53
C ARG A 848 41.53 18.95 -26.89
N PHE A 849 40.59 19.04 -25.96
CA PHE A 849 40.33 20.28 -25.20
C PHE A 849 41.51 20.62 -24.29
N SER A 850 42.11 19.62 -23.61
CA SER A 850 43.28 19.81 -22.77
C SER A 850 44.52 20.25 -23.57
N ALA A 851 44.60 19.86 -24.85
CA ALA A 851 45.63 20.29 -25.80
C ALA A 851 45.36 21.70 -26.39
N GLY A 852 44.17 22.28 -26.17
CA GLY A 852 43.78 23.58 -26.71
C GLY A 852 43.16 23.56 -28.11
N ASP A 853 42.90 22.37 -28.68
CA ASP A 853 42.49 22.18 -30.08
C ASP A 853 40.99 22.41 -30.34
N ILE A 854 40.14 22.33 -29.30
CA ILE A 854 38.67 22.43 -29.43
C ILE A 854 38.04 23.28 -28.31
N LYS A 855 36.77 23.67 -28.49
CA LYS A 855 35.99 24.42 -27.50
C LYS A 855 35.19 23.48 -26.59
N LYS A 856 34.93 23.90 -25.35
CA LYS A 856 34.16 23.14 -24.34
C LYS A 856 32.75 22.70 -24.80
N ILE A 857 32.15 23.40 -25.77
CA ILE A 857 30.82 23.06 -26.32
C ILE A 857 30.74 21.64 -26.89
N GLU A 858 31.85 21.14 -27.44
CA GLU A 858 31.94 19.78 -28.00
C GLU A 858 31.80 18.72 -26.91
N ILE A 859 32.47 18.92 -25.76
CA ILE A 859 32.35 18.05 -24.59
C ILE A 859 30.92 18.09 -24.04
N ASN A 860 30.35 19.28 -23.86
CA ASN A 860 28.98 19.43 -23.34
C ASN A 860 27.94 18.73 -24.23
N THR A 861 28.12 18.80 -25.56
CA THR A 861 27.21 18.15 -26.52
C THR A 861 27.34 16.63 -26.44
N ALA A 862 28.56 16.11 -26.37
CA ALA A 862 28.83 14.69 -26.21
C ALA A 862 28.27 14.13 -24.89
N GLU A 863 28.44 14.87 -23.78
CA GLU A 863 27.88 14.53 -22.47
C GLU A 863 26.34 14.53 -22.48
N THR A 864 25.71 15.47 -23.17
CA THR A 864 24.25 15.54 -23.30
C THR A 864 23.71 14.30 -24.03
N GLN A 865 24.33 13.91 -25.14
CA GLN A 865 23.95 12.74 -25.93
C GLN A 865 24.19 11.43 -25.18
N GLN A 866 25.30 11.33 -24.44
CA GLN A 866 25.51 10.22 -23.51
C GLN A 866 24.44 10.17 -22.41
N GLY A 867 24.01 11.33 -21.92
CA GLY A 867 22.91 11.46 -20.96
C GLY A 867 21.61 10.86 -21.47
N GLU A 868 21.28 11.06 -22.75
CA GLU A 868 20.12 10.47 -23.42
C GLU A 868 20.22 8.94 -23.53
N ILE A 869 21.37 8.40 -23.95
CA ILE A 869 21.59 6.94 -23.99
C ILE A 869 21.48 6.32 -22.58
N ASN A 870 22.01 7.00 -21.56
CA ASN A 870 21.87 6.56 -20.16
C ASN A 870 20.41 6.59 -19.69
N LEU A 871 19.59 7.53 -20.15
CA LEU A 871 18.16 7.56 -19.89
C LEU A 871 17.46 6.37 -20.55
N LEU A 872 17.74 6.09 -21.82
CA LEU A 872 17.21 4.93 -22.54
C LEU A 872 17.62 3.61 -21.87
N LEU A 873 18.87 3.48 -21.40
CA LEU A 873 19.33 2.32 -20.62
C LEU A 873 18.53 2.13 -19.34
N LYS A 874 18.21 3.22 -18.62
CA LYS A 874 17.38 3.17 -17.41
C LYS A 874 15.94 2.77 -17.75
N GLN A 875 15.36 3.34 -18.80
CA GLN A 875 14.00 2.98 -19.27
C GLN A 875 13.93 1.51 -19.68
N ASN A 876 14.90 1.03 -20.47
CA ASN A 876 14.97 -0.36 -20.91
C ASN A 876 15.08 -1.33 -19.73
N LYS A 877 15.85 -0.99 -18.68
CA LYS A 877 15.91 -1.79 -17.44
C LYS A 877 14.55 -1.88 -16.73
N VAL A 878 13.78 -0.79 -16.69
CA VAL A 878 12.43 -0.78 -16.11
C VAL A 878 11.48 -1.62 -16.96
N TYR A 879 11.50 -1.47 -18.29
CA TYR A 879 10.67 -2.27 -19.19
C TYR A 879 11.00 -3.76 -19.09
N LEU A 880 12.29 -4.12 -19.01
CA LEU A 880 12.74 -5.50 -18.86
C LEU A 880 12.22 -6.10 -17.54
N ALA A 881 12.36 -5.37 -16.44
CA ALA A 881 11.84 -5.79 -15.13
C ALA A 881 10.32 -5.96 -15.14
N ASN A 882 9.58 -5.07 -15.83
CA ASN A 882 8.12 -5.18 -15.95
C ASN A 882 7.71 -6.38 -16.82
N ALA A 883 8.41 -6.62 -17.93
CA ALA A 883 8.13 -7.76 -18.79
C ALA A 883 8.37 -9.10 -18.05
N TYR A 884 9.47 -9.23 -17.29
CA TYR A 884 9.70 -10.39 -16.43
C TYR A 884 8.62 -10.57 -15.36
N LYS A 885 8.14 -9.48 -14.73
CA LYS A 885 7.04 -9.54 -13.75
C LYS A 885 5.73 -10.02 -14.40
N ASN A 886 5.38 -9.48 -15.56
CA ASN A 886 4.18 -9.88 -16.29
C ASN A 886 4.25 -11.35 -16.71
N LEU A 887 5.38 -11.78 -17.26
CA LEU A 887 5.58 -13.20 -17.59
C LEU A 887 5.50 -14.08 -16.34
N ASN A 888 6.09 -13.66 -15.21
CA ASN A 888 6.03 -14.43 -13.97
C ASN A 888 4.60 -14.57 -13.41
N VAL A 889 3.75 -13.55 -13.57
CA VAL A 889 2.32 -13.64 -13.23
C VAL A 889 1.61 -14.68 -14.10
N LEU A 890 1.93 -14.74 -15.40
CA LEU A 890 1.34 -15.73 -16.31
C LEU A 890 1.80 -17.16 -16.01
N LEU A 891 3.09 -17.34 -15.67
CA LEU A 891 3.67 -18.63 -15.25
C LEU A 891 3.25 -19.06 -13.85
N ASN A 892 2.88 -18.09 -12.99
CA ASN A 892 2.54 -18.29 -11.58
C ASN A 892 3.64 -19.04 -10.80
N THR A 893 4.89 -18.55 -10.89
CA THR A 893 6.07 -19.15 -10.23
C THR A 893 6.74 -18.20 -9.24
N GLU A 894 7.28 -18.73 -8.14
CA GLU A 894 8.04 -17.94 -7.15
C GLU A 894 9.55 -17.91 -7.46
N GLU A 895 10.01 -18.74 -8.41
CA GLU A 895 11.42 -18.87 -8.78
C GLU A 895 11.85 -17.77 -9.76
N SER A 896 13.04 -17.21 -9.55
CA SER A 896 13.68 -16.31 -10.52
C SER A 896 14.25 -17.12 -11.68
N PHE A 897 13.75 -16.87 -12.90
CA PHE A 897 14.24 -17.48 -14.14
C PHE A 897 14.87 -16.44 -15.05
N THR A 898 15.69 -16.91 -16.00
CA THR A 898 16.18 -16.11 -17.13
C THR A 898 15.71 -16.75 -18.42
N ILE A 899 15.60 -15.99 -19.50
CA ILE A 899 15.31 -16.57 -20.81
C ILE A 899 16.61 -17.12 -21.43
N THR A 900 16.53 -18.27 -22.08
CA THR A 900 17.65 -18.82 -22.85
C THR A 900 17.96 -17.90 -24.03
N LYS A 901 19.17 -17.33 -24.07
CA LYS A 901 19.62 -16.49 -25.19
C LYS A 901 19.92 -17.35 -26.40
N GLU A 902 19.21 -17.13 -27.50
CA GLU A 902 19.65 -17.65 -28.79
C GLU A 902 20.95 -16.94 -29.23
N THR A 903 21.79 -17.61 -30.00
CA THR A 903 23.06 -17.02 -30.44
C THR A 903 22.87 -15.91 -31.48
N ASN A 904 21.76 -15.93 -32.22
CA ASN A 904 21.40 -14.93 -33.23
C ASN A 904 19.96 -14.47 -33.03
N TYR A 905 19.74 -13.17 -32.82
CA TYR A 905 18.39 -12.59 -32.75
C TYR A 905 17.81 -12.44 -34.16
N ILE A 906 16.94 -13.37 -34.55
CA ILE A 906 16.34 -13.44 -35.89
C ILE A 906 14.81 -13.45 -35.71
N PRO A 907 14.04 -12.79 -36.60
CA PRO A 907 12.59 -12.79 -36.50
C PRO A 907 11.99 -14.18 -36.73
N LEU A 908 10.84 -14.41 -36.09
CA LEU A 908 10.02 -15.59 -36.31
C LEU A 908 9.56 -15.66 -37.77
N LYS A 909 9.54 -16.88 -38.31
CA LYS A 909 9.02 -17.16 -39.64
C LYS A 909 7.66 -17.82 -39.54
N LEU A 910 6.76 -17.40 -40.42
CA LEU A 910 5.45 -18.00 -40.53
C LEU A 910 5.56 -19.38 -41.19
N THR A 911 5.14 -20.43 -40.48
CA THR A 911 5.22 -21.82 -40.95
C THR A 911 3.84 -22.35 -41.33
N GLY A 912 3.49 -22.36 -42.63
CA GLY A 912 2.27 -23.02 -43.13
C GLY A 912 1.61 -22.32 -44.31
N ILE A 913 0.71 -23.04 -45.00
CA ILE A 913 -0.18 -22.49 -46.02
C ILE A 913 -1.41 -21.92 -45.30
N LEU A 914 -1.60 -20.60 -45.39
CA LEU A 914 -2.70 -19.87 -44.76
C LEU A 914 -3.91 -19.82 -45.70
N ASP A 915 -4.76 -20.85 -45.65
CA ASP A 915 -6.05 -20.85 -46.35
C ASP A 915 -7.19 -20.42 -45.41
N GLY A 916 -8.27 -19.85 -45.97
CA GLY A 916 -9.44 -19.38 -45.20
C GLY A 916 -10.17 -20.45 -44.37
N SER A 917 -9.87 -21.74 -44.58
CA SER A 917 -10.38 -22.87 -43.78
C SER A 917 -9.72 -22.99 -42.40
N THR A 918 -8.59 -22.33 -42.18
CA THR A 918 -7.85 -22.38 -40.90
C THR A 918 -8.59 -21.66 -39.76
N ILE A 919 -9.45 -20.69 -40.07
CA ILE A 919 -10.22 -19.90 -39.09
C ILE A 919 -11.29 -20.75 -38.39
N ASP A 920 -11.80 -21.80 -39.06
CA ASP A 920 -12.82 -22.69 -38.48
C ASP A 920 -12.30 -23.47 -37.26
N ASN A 921 -10.97 -23.56 -37.10
CA ASN A 921 -10.34 -24.18 -35.94
C ASN A 921 -10.21 -23.26 -34.72
N ASN A 922 -10.50 -21.95 -34.86
CA ASN A 922 -10.38 -20.99 -33.78
C ASN A 922 -11.32 -21.35 -32.60
N PRO A 923 -10.80 -21.50 -31.35
CA PRO A 923 -11.60 -21.90 -30.19
C PRO A 923 -12.78 -20.98 -29.89
N THR A 924 -12.66 -19.68 -30.15
CA THR A 924 -13.73 -18.70 -29.90
C THR A 924 -14.90 -18.94 -30.85
N LEU A 925 -14.62 -19.30 -32.11
CA LEU A 925 -15.65 -19.66 -33.07
C LEU A 925 -16.30 -21.01 -32.72
N LYS A 926 -15.52 -22.01 -32.29
CA LYS A 926 -16.04 -23.29 -31.78
C LYS A 926 -16.99 -23.10 -30.59
N ALA A 927 -16.74 -22.12 -29.72
CA ALA A 927 -17.60 -21.84 -28.58
C ALA A 927 -19.02 -21.42 -29.00
N PHE A 928 -19.14 -20.57 -30.03
CA PHE A 928 -20.44 -20.19 -30.58
C PHE A 928 -21.18 -21.37 -31.19
N TYR A 929 -20.51 -22.22 -31.98
CA TYR A 929 -21.14 -23.43 -32.54
C TYR A 929 -21.58 -24.42 -31.45
N GLN A 930 -20.80 -24.58 -30.38
CA GLN A 930 -21.19 -25.41 -29.25
C GLN A 930 -22.41 -24.84 -28.51
N GLN A 931 -22.52 -23.51 -28.40
CA GLN A 931 -23.70 -22.85 -27.81
C GLN A 931 -24.95 -23.04 -28.67
N MET A 932 -24.82 -23.04 -30.01
CA MET A 932 -25.91 -23.42 -30.91
C MET A 932 -26.35 -24.86 -30.68
N GLU A 933 -25.40 -25.79 -30.49
CA GLU A 933 -25.73 -27.18 -30.20
C GLU A 933 -26.46 -27.32 -28.86
N ILE A 934 -26.01 -26.65 -27.80
CA ILE A 934 -26.70 -26.66 -26.49
C ILE A 934 -28.14 -26.17 -26.63
N THR A 935 -28.34 -25.07 -27.37
CA THR A 935 -29.68 -24.50 -27.63
C THR A 935 -30.57 -25.50 -28.38
N GLU A 936 -30.02 -26.20 -29.37
CA GLU A 936 -30.71 -27.27 -30.10
C GLU A 936 -31.06 -28.47 -29.20
N ARG A 937 -30.15 -28.89 -28.31
CA ARG A 937 -30.44 -29.98 -27.36
C ARG A 937 -31.48 -29.58 -26.33
N ASN A 938 -31.46 -28.33 -25.86
CA ASN A 938 -32.47 -27.79 -24.94
C ASN A 938 -33.86 -27.74 -25.56
N LYS A 939 -33.95 -27.48 -26.86
CA LYS A 939 -35.23 -27.55 -27.61
C LYS A 939 -35.86 -28.94 -27.52
N GLU A 940 -35.05 -30.00 -27.63
CA GLU A 940 -35.53 -31.38 -27.49
C GLU A 940 -35.95 -31.73 -26.05
N VAL A 941 -35.32 -31.12 -25.03
CA VAL A 941 -35.78 -31.25 -23.62
C VAL A 941 -37.14 -30.62 -23.44
N VAL A 942 -37.34 -29.38 -23.90
CA VAL A 942 -38.63 -28.68 -23.81
C VAL A 942 -39.73 -29.44 -24.55
N LYS A 943 -39.40 -30.06 -25.69
CA LYS A 943 -40.32 -30.93 -26.43
C LYS A 943 -40.70 -32.19 -25.65
N ALA A 944 -39.75 -32.81 -24.95
CA ALA A 944 -40.00 -33.97 -24.09
C ALA A 944 -40.77 -33.61 -22.81
N GLU A 945 -40.58 -32.41 -22.24
CA GLU A 945 -41.37 -31.87 -21.13
C GLU A 945 -42.84 -31.63 -21.50
N GLY A 946 -43.14 -31.46 -22.78
CA GLY A 946 -44.51 -31.38 -23.29
C GLY A 946 -45.22 -32.73 -23.42
N LEU A 947 -44.59 -33.86 -23.04
CA LEU A 947 -45.20 -35.19 -23.02
C LEU A 947 -45.92 -35.46 -21.69
N PRO A 948 -46.84 -36.44 -21.63
CA PRO A 948 -47.54 -36.77 -20.38
C PRO A 948 -46.61 -37.24 -19.27
N GLU A 949 -46.95 -36.90 -18.04
CA GLU A 949 -46.25 -37.34 -16.82
C GLU A 949 -47.08 -38.41 -16.09
N PHE A 950 -46.41 -39.43 -15.55
CA PHE A 950 -47.07 -40.51 -14.80
C PHE A 950 -46.91 -40.26 -13.30
N SER A 951 -47.93 -40.59 -12.50
CA SER A 951 -47.85 -40.49 -11.04
C SER A 951 -48.34 -41.77 -10.39
N LEU A 952 -47.62 -42.19 -9.36
CA LEU A 952 -47.95 -43.33 -8.51
C LEU A 952 -48.07 -42.83 -7.08
N GLY A 953 -49.23 -43.03 -6.47
CA GLY A 953 -49.49 -42.61 -5.09
C GLY A 953 -50.13 -43.72 -4.25
N VAL A 954 -49.79 -43.75 -2.98
CA VAL A 954 -50.44 -44.58 -1.96
C VAL A 954 -50.96 -43.67 -0.87
N ASN A 955 -52.25 -43.77 -0.58
CA ASN A 955 -52.90 -42.99 0.47
C ASN A 955 -53.36 -43.93 1.56
N SER A 956 -53.16 -43.54 2.82
CA SER A 956 -53.67 -44.25 3.99
C SER A 956 -54.37 -43.26 4.90
N LEU A 957 -55.66 -43.44 5.13
CA LEU A 957 -56.49 -42.50 5.90
C LEU A 957 -57.32 -43.23 6.97
N SER A 958 -57.68 -42.51 8.03
CA SER A 958 -58.72 -42.95 8.97
C SER A 958 -60.10 -42.49 8.49
N MET A 959 -61.10 -43.36 8.62
CA MET A 959 -62.51 -42.97 8.50
C MET A 959 -63.21 -43.40 9.80
N ILE A 960 -63.52 -42.43 10.68
CA ILE A 960 -64.05 -42.73 12.01
C ILE A 960 -65.57 -42.61 12.02
N GLY A 961 -66.27 -43.74 12.18
CA GLY A 961 -67.73 -43.75 12.17
C GLY A 961 -68.31 -45.12 11.84
N MET A 962 -69.64 -45.18 11.69
CA MET A 962 -70.32 -46.37 11.19
C MET A 962 -70.18 -46.40 9.67
N HIS A 963 -69.43 -47.37 9.16
CA HIS A 963 -69.28 -47.60 7.73
C HIS A 963 -69.70 -49.03 7.37
N GLU A 964 -70.37 -49.17 6.24
CA GLU A 964 -70.82 -50.46 5.74
C GLU A 964 -69.70 -51.16 4.98
N LYS A 965 -69.34 -52.38 5.40
CA LYS A 965 -68.37 -53.23 4.68
C LYS A 965 -69.01 -54.59 4.42
N ASN A 966 -69.16 -54.94 3.15
CA ASN A 966 -69.78 -56.19 2.69
C ASN A 966 -71.21 -56.42 3.25
N GLY A 967 -72.04 -55.37 3.29
CA GLY A 967 -73.44 -55.47 3.74
C GLY A 967 -73.64 -55.48 5.26
N VAL A 968 -72.58 -55.31 6.06
CA VAL A 968 -72.63 -55.25 7.52
C VAL A 968 -72.13 -53.90 8.01
N GLN A 969 -72.96 -53.22 8.81
CA GLN A 969 -72.62 -51.98 9.51
C GLN A 969 -71.57 -52.27 10.60
N ARG A 970 -70.37 -51.71 10.45
CA ARG A 970 -69.28 -51.85 11.41
C ARG A 970 -68.77 -50.47 11.80
N TYR A 971 -68.56 -50.27 13.10
CA TYR A 971 -67.93 -49.07 13.61
C TYR A 971 -66.41 -49.16 13.39
N TYR A 972 -65.84 -48.16 12.73
CA TYR A 972 -64.40 -47.99 12.56
C TYR A 972 -63.89 -46.89 13.49
N ASN A 973 -62.81 -47.20 14.20
CA ASN A 973 -62.18 -46.25 15.14
C ASN A 973 -60.95 -45.59 14.49
N GLY A 974 -60.28 -44.68 15.22
CA GLY A 974 -59.10 -43.97 14.71
C GLY A 974 -57.88 -44.85 14.44
N LEU A 975 -57.86 -46.13 14.83
CA LEU A 975 -56.77 -47.08 14.54
C LEU A 975 -57.00 -47.84 13.22
N ASP A 976 -58.24 -47.87 12.72
CA ASP A 976 -58.58 -48.56 11.48
C ASP A 976 -58.14 -47.72 10.26
N ARG A 977 -57.31 -48.31 9.39
CA ARG A 977 -56.72 -47.65 8.22
C ARG A 977 -57.36 -48.12 6.92
N PHE A 978 -57.67 -47.17 6.05
CA PHE A 978 -58.16 -47.39 4.70
C PHE A 978 -57.10 -46.95 3.71
N THR A 979 -56.57 -47.90 2.95
CA THR A 979 -55.49 -47.65 1.98
C THR A 979 -56.06 -47.62 0.56
N SER A 980 -55.67 -46.64 -0.25
CA SER A 980 -55.93 -46.60 -1.69
C SER A 980 -54.63 -46.46 -2.47
N VAL A 981 -54.60 -47.02 -3.68
CA VAL A 981 -53.51 -46.84 -4.64
C VAL A 981 -54.05 -45.99 -5.79
N ASN A 982 -53.37 -44.89 -6.09
CA ASN A 982 -53.74 -43.94 -7.12
C ASN A 982 -52.71 -44.02 -8.25
N LEU A 983 -53.20 -44.26 -9.47
CA LEU A 983 -52.43 -44.17 -10.71
C LEU A 983 -52.95 -42.97 -11.48
N GLY A 984 -52.10 -41.99 -11.76
CA GLY A 984 -52.47 -40.76 -12.47
C GLY A 984 -51.62 -40.54 -13.70
N VAL A 985 -52.22 -39.97 -14.75
CA VAL A 985 -51.52 -39.47 -15.94
C VAL A 985 -51.84 -37.98 -16.07
N ALA A 986 -50.83 -37.13 -15.96
CA ALA A 986 -50.96 -35.69 -16.17
C ALA A 986 -50.70 -35.39 -17.65
N ILE A 987 -51.74 -34.95 -18.36
CA ILE A 987 -51.67 -34.60 -19.78
C ILE A 987 -51.68 -33.07 -19.91
N PRO A 988 -50.66 -32.44 -20.51
CA PRO A 988 -50.63 -30.99 -20.67
C PRO A 988 -51.71 -30.51 -21.65
N LEU A 989 -52.71 -29.79 -21.16
CA LEU A 989 -53.85 -29.30 -21.96
C LEU A 989 -53.51 -28.10 -22.86
N THR A 990 -52.45 -27.35 -22.54
CA THR A 990 -52.05 -26.13 -23.27
C THR A 990 -50.68 -26.29 -23.96
N PHE A 991 -50.67 -26.80 -25.20
CA PHE A 991 -49.43 -26.92 -25.99
C PHE A 991 -48.88 -25.58 -26.51
N GLY A 992 -49.67 -24.50 -26.40
CA GLY A 992 -49.27 -23.15 -26.85
C GLY A 992 -48.01 -22.62 -26.17
N ALA A 993 -47.85 -22.85 -24.86
CA ALA A 993 -46.67 -22.43 -24.11
C ALA A 993 -45.41 -23.20 -24.52
N THR A 994 -45.50 -24.53 -24.68
CA THR A 994 -44.40 -25.37 -25.16
C THR A 994 -43.99 -24.99 -26.58
N LYS A 995 -44.96 -24.74 -27.47
CA LYS A 995 -44.71 -24.26 -28.83
C LYS A 995 -44.01 -22.90 -28.85
N ALA A 996 -44.40 -21.97 -27.96
CA ALA A 996 -43.74 -20.68 -27.83
C ALA A 996 -42.29 -20.81 -27.34
N LYS A 997 -42.02 -21.69 -26.34
CA LYS A 997 -40.67 -21.97 -25.85
C LYS A 997 -39.77 -22.60 -26.93
N ILE A 998 -40.30 -23.55 -27.71
CA ILE A 998 -39.58 -24.14 -28.85
C ILE A 998 -39.22 -23.07 -29.88
N LYS A 999 -40.18 -22.19 -30.21
CA LYS A 999 -39.96 -21.10 -31.16
C LYS A 999 -38.96 -20.06 -30.64
N ALA A 1000 -38.95 -19.78 -29.35
CA ALA A 1000 -37.95 -18.91 -28.72
C ALA A 1000 -36.53 -19.49 -28.86
N LEU A 1001 -36.34 -20.77 -28.53
CA LEU A 1001 -35.03 -21.45 -28.69
C LEU A 1001 -34.57 -21.52 -30.15
N GLU A 1002 -35.50 -21.57 -31.11
CA GLU A 1002 -35.18 -21.50 -32.53
C GLU A 1002 -34.66 -20.10 -32.93
N TYR A 1003 -35.28 -19.03 -32.42
CA TYR A 1003 -34.77 -17.67 -32.61
C TYR A 1003 -33.43 -17.44 -31.90
N ASP A 1004 -33.23 -17.98 -30.70
CA ASP A 1004 -31.95 -17.89 -29.99
C ASP A 1004 -30.84 -18.57 -30.80
N LYS A 1005 -31.12 -19.75 -31.37
CA LYS A 1005 -30.17 -20.45 -32.25
C LYS A 1005 -29.83 -19.62 -33.49
N GLN A 1006 -30.81 -18.99 -34.14
CA GLN A 1006 -30.59 -18.10 -35.28
C GLN A 1006 -29.75 -16.88 -34.90
N ALA A 1007 -30.02 -16.25 -33.74
CA ALA A 1007 -29.23 -15.13 -33.25
C ALA A 1007 -27.76 -15.51 -32.97
N ILE A 1008 -27.53 -16.69 -32.37
CA ILE A 1008 -26.17 -17.21 -32.15
C ILE A 1008 -25.48 -17.49 -33.49
N GLN A 1009 -26.20 -18.01 -34.48
CA GLN A 1009 -25.67 -18.26 -35.82
C GLN A 1009 -25.21 -16.97 -36.51
N GLU A 1010 -26.01 -15.91 -36.47
CA GLU A 1010 -25.63 -14.61 -37.02
C GLU A 1010 -24.41 -14.01 -36.29
N THR A 1011 -24.35 -14.17 -34.97
CA THR A 1011 -23.20 -13.75 -34.16
C THR A 1011 -21.93 -14.53 -34.54
N ALA A 1012 -22.03 -15.85 -34.75
CA ALA A 1012 -20.93 -16.69 -35.19
C ALA A 1012 -20.42 -16.30 -36.58
N ASN A 1013 -21.33 -16.00 -37.51
CA ASN A 1013 -20.99 -15.53 -38.86
C ASN A 1013 -20.23 -14.20 -38.81
N PHE A 1014 -20.71 -13.24 -38.00
CA PHE A 1014 -20.03 -11.96 -37.81
C PHE A 1014 -18.65 -12.14 -37.16
N GLN A 1015 -18.53 -12.99 -36.14
CA GLN A 1015 -17.24 -13.30 -35.51
C GLN A 1015 -16.26 -13.93 -36.51
N LYS A 1016 -16.73 -14.83 -37.38
CA LYS A 1016 -15.92 -15.42 -38.44
C LYS A 1016 -15.41 -14.34 -39.40
N GLN A 1017 -16.26 -13.42 -39.84
CA GLN A 1017 -15.85 -12.28 -40.68
C GLN A 1017 -14.81 -11.40 -40.01
N GLN A 1018 -14.97 -11.09 -38.70
CA GLN A 1018 -13.98 -10.31 -37.95
C GLN A 1018 -12.63 -11.03 -37.88
N LEU A 1019 -12.61 -12.33 -37.60
CA LEU A 1019 -11.38 -13.12 -37.56
C LEU A 1019 -10.70 -13.19 -38.94
N THR A 1020 -11.48 -13.28 -40.03
CA THR A 1020 -10.95 -13.22 -41.40
C THR A 1020 -10.26 -11.88 -41.66
N ILE A 1021 -10.93 -10.76 -41.37
CA ILE A 1021 -10.35 -9.42 -41.57
C ILE A 1021 -9.11 -9.23 -40.69
N GLN A 1022 -9.13 -9.72 -39.45
CA GLN A 1022 -7.97 -9.65 -38.56
C GLN A 1022 -6.79 -10.48 -39.08
N LEU A 1023 -7.04 -11.66 -39.64
CA LEU A 1023 -6.02 -12.49 -40.26
C LEU A 1023 -5.42 -11.78 -41.48
N ASP A 1024 -6.25 -11.28 -42.39
CA ASP A 1024 -5.80 -10.58 -43.60
C ASP A 1024 -4.96 -9.34 -43.25
N ASN A 1025 -5.42 -8.53 -42.28
CA ASN A 1025 -4.67 -7.39 -41.79
C ASN A 1025 -3.33 -7.79 -41.17
N SER A 1026 -3.30 -8.89 -40.41
CA SER A 1026 -2.07 -9.38 -39.79
C SER A 1026 -1.09 -9.94 -40.82
N ILE A 1027 -1.57 -10.57 -41.90
CA ILE A 1027 -0.73 -11.03 -43.02
C ILE A 1027 -0.12 -9.83 -43.77
N ASN A 1028 -0.93 -8.81 -44.07
CA ASN A 1028 -0.44 -7.58 -44.70
C ASN A 1028 0.60 -6.88 -43.81
N GLN A 1029 0.34 -6.81 -42.50
CA GLN A 1029 1.30 -6.27 -41.55
C GLN A 1029 2.59 -7.10 -41.51
N TYR A 1030 2.51 -8.43 -41.56
CA TYR A 1030 3.68 -9.30 -41.57
C TYR A 1030 4.54 -9.07 -42.82
N GLN A 1031 3.92 -8.91 -43.99
CA GLN A 1031 4.63 -8.59 -45.24
C GLN A 1031 5.37 -7.26 -45.12
N GLN A 1032 4.70 -6.23 -44.60
CA GLN A 1032 5.30 -4.92 -44.36
C GLN A 1032 6.47 -4.98 -43.35
N ASP A 1033 6.26 -5.62 -42.21
CA ASP A 1033 7.28 -5.78 -41.16
C ASP A 1033 8.49 -6.56 -41.68
N TRP A 1034 8.25 -7.58 -42.52
CA TRP A 1034 9.30 -8.38 -43.16
C TRP A 1034 10.11 -7.57 -44.17
N GLU A 1035 9.47 -6.77 -45.02
CA GLU A 1035 10.16 -5.86 -45.94
C GLU A 1035 11.02 -4.84 -45.19
N GLN A 1036 10.51 -4.30 -44.08
CA GLN A 1036 11.24 -3.38 -43.22
C GLN A 1036 12.48 -4.06 -42.60
N TYR A 1037 12.33 -5.28 -42.07
CA TYR A 1037 13.45 -6.07 -41.56
C TYR A 1037 14.52 -6.35 -42.63
N GLU A 1038 14.11 -6.76 -43.83
CA GLU A 1038 15.03 -7.02 -44.96
C GLU A 1038 15.80 -5.76 -45.38
N TYR A 1039 15.16 -4.59 -45.35
CA TYR A 1039 15.84 -3.30 -45.58
C TYR A 1039 16.96 -3.05 -44.55
N TYR A 1040 16.66 -3.25 -43.25
CA TYR A 1040 17.66 -3.04 -42.21
C TYR A 1040 18.83 -4.01 -42.31
N VAL A 1041 18.57 -5.30 -42.54
CA VAL A 1041 19.61 -6.32 -42.65
C VAL A 1041 20.48 -6.15 -43.89
N ASN A 1042 19.87 -5.97 -45.06
CA ASN A 1042 20.61 -5.97 -46.33
C ASN A 1042 21.25 -4.63 -46.67
N GLN A 1043 20.68 -3.51 -46.20
CA GLN A 1043 21.12 -2.17 -46.59
C GLN A 1043 21.55 -1.31 -45.41
N ALA A 1044 20.69 -1.09 -44.42
CA ALA A 1044 20.91 -0.05 -43.42
C ALA A 1044 22.03 -0.40 -42.42
N ILE A 1045 22.05 -1.61 -41.87
CA ILE A 1045 23.05 -2.05 -40.88
C ILE A 1045 24.47 -2.10 -41.48
N PRO A 1046 24.71 -2.72 -42.66
CA PRO A 1046 26.03 -2.69 -43.29
C PRO A 1046 26.54 -1.28 -43.58
N ASN A 1047 25.63 -0.33 -43.91
CA ASN A 1047 25.98 1.06 -44.13
C ASN A 1047 26.26 1.79 -42.80
N ALA A 1048 25.48 1.57 -41.76
CA ALA A 1048 25.72 2.13 -40.43
C ALA A 1048 27.09 1.73 -39.87
N GLU A 1049 27.51 0.47 -40.02
CA GLU A 1049 28.83 0.03 -39.60
C GLU A 1049 29.97 0.72 -40.36
N LYS A 1050 29.81 0.92 -41.67
CA LYS A 1050 30.78 1.65 -42.50
C LYS A 1050 30.84 3.13 -42.09
N ILE A 1051 29.69 3.75 -41.83
CA ILE A 1051 29.58 5.14 -41.36
C ILE A 1051 30.31 5.31 -40.03
N VAL A 1052 30.06 4.43 -39.04
CA VAL A 1052 30.73 4.51 -37.74
C VAL A 1052 32.24 4.30 -37.87
N LYS A 1053 32.69 3.29 -38.61
CA LYS A 1053 34.14 3.02 -38.80
C LYS A 1053 34.85 4.19 -39.49
N ALA A 1054 34.26 4.73 -40.55
CA ALA A 1054 34.81 5.88 -41.27
C ALA A 1054 34.82 7.14 -40.40
N ALA A 1055 33.72 7.41 -39.68
CA ALA A 1055 33.60 8.58 -38.82
C ALA A 1055 34.53 8.49 -37.60
N GLN A 1056 34.70 7.32 -36.99
CA GLN A 1056 35.67 7.09 -35.91
C GLN A 1056 37.11 7.35 -36.36
N LEU A 1057 37.49 6.84 -37.53
CA LEU A 1057 38.82 7.04 -38.08
C LEU A 1057 39.05 8.53 -38.40
N GLY A 1058 38.12 9.15 -39.13
CA GLY A 1058 38.20 10.56 -39.52
C GLY A 1058 38.22 11.52 -38.32
N TYR A 1059 37.44 11.24 -37.28
CA TYR A 1059 37.44 12.08 -36.07
C TYR A 1059 38.74 11.92 -35.27
N LYS A 1060 39.30 10.71 -35.23
CA LYS A 1060 40.58 10.41 -34.57
C LYS A 1060 41.79 11.02 -35.29
N THR A 1061 41.75 11.08 -36.63
CA THR A 1061 42.79 11.72 -37.45
C THR A 1061 42.62 13.23 -37.59
N GLY A 1062 41.47 13.78 -37.17
CA GLY A 1062 41.14 15.20 -37.27
C GLY A 1062 40.61 15.65 -38.63
N GLU A 1063 40.25 14.70 -39.51
CA GLU A 1063 39.72 14.96 -40.86
C GLU A 1063 38.26 15.44 -40.85
N ILE A 1064 37.45 15.05 -39.86
CA ILE A 1064 36.05 15.47 -39.74
C ILE A 1064 35.77 16.18 -38.41
N SER A 1065 34.75 17.04 -38.42
CA SER A 1065 34.29 17.80 -37.26
C SER A 1065 33.49 16.94 -36.26
N TYR A 1066 33.33 17.46 -35.04
CA TYR A 1066 32.52 16.79 -34.02
C TYR A 1066 31.04 16.70 -34.36
N VAL A 1067 30.53 17.63 -35.18
CA VAL A 1067 29.14 17.64 -35.65
C VAL A 1067 28.91 16.49 -36.62
N GLU A 1068 29.84 16.29 -37.55
CA GLU A 1068 29.79 15.17 -38.52
C GLU A 1068 29.94 13.82 -37.80
N TYR A 1069 30.84 13.74 -36.83
CA TYR A 1069 31.02 12.53 -36.02
C TYR A 1069 29.78 12.21 -35.19
N LEU A 1070 29.18 13.22 -34.54
CA LEU A 1070 27.96 13.05 -33.76
C LEU A 1070 26.77 12.64 -34.64
N PHE A 1071 26.60 13.27 -35.80
CA PHE A 1071 25.56 12.91 -36.75
C PHE A 1071 25.70 11.46 -37.24
N ALA A 1072 26.94 11.02 -37.51
CA ALA A 1072 27.23 9.65 -37.89
C ALA A 1072 26.89 8.65 -36.77
N LEU A 1073 27.22 8.97 -35.51
CA LEU A 1073 26.89 8.14 -34.35
C LEU A 1073 25.37 8.09 -34.08
N GLN A 1074 24.66 9.22 -34.20
CA GLN A 1074 23.21 9.29 -34.02
C GLN A 1074 22.49 8.50 -35.11
N THR A 1075 22.91 8.67 -36.38
CA THR A 1075 22.35 7.90 -37.51
C THR A 1075 22.54 6.40 -37.30
N ALA A 1076 23.74 5.98 -36.87
CA ALA A 1076 24.00 4.57 -36.60
C ALA A 1076 23.20 4.03 -35.40
N THR A 1077 23.04 4.84 -34.35
CA THR A 1077 22.21 4.53 -33.19
C THR A 1077 20.76 4.28 -33.61
N ASP A 1078 20.17 5.21 -34.37
CA ASP A 1078 18.78 5.11 -34.82
C ASP A 1078 18.57 3.87 -35.70
N ILE A 1079 19.52 3.57 -36.60
CA ILE A 1079 19.45 2.38 -37.46
C ILE A 1079 19.51 1.09 -36.63
N GLN A 1080 20.43 1.00 -35.65
CA GLN A 1080 20.58 -0.20 -34.81
C GLN A 1080 19.37 -0.44 -33.91
N LEU A 1081 18.80 0.61 -33.32
CA LEU A 1081 17.60 0.50 -32.49
C LEU A 1081 16.37 0.11 -33.32
N LYS A 1082 16.17 0.74 -34.49
CA LYS A 1082 15.05 0.40 -35.39
C LYS A 1082 15.17 -0.99 -36.02
N TYR A 1083 16.38 -1.48 -36.22
CA TYR A 1083 16.61 -2.87 -36.63
C TYR A 1083 16.07 -3.85 -35.58
N LEU A 1084 16.43 -3.68 -34.30
CA LEU A 1084 15.89 -4.53 -33.23
C LEU A 1084 14.37 -4.39 -33.10
N GLU A 1085 13.84 -3.18 -33.26
CA GLU A 1085 12.39 -2.92 -33.24
C GLU A 1085 11.68 -3.66 -34.39
N SER A 1086 12.26 -3.70 -35.59
CA SER A 1086 11.69 -4.43 -36.73
C SER A 1086 11.56 -5.93 -36.47
N ILE A 1087 12.52 -6.53 -35.75
CA ILE A 1087 12.45 -7.95 -35.37
C ILE A 1087 11.29 -8.17 -34.39
N GLN A 1088 11.14 -7.29 -33.39
CA GLN A 1088 10.06 -7.38 -32.43
C GLN A 1088 8.69 -7.19 -33.08
N GLN A 1089 8.57 -6.33 -34.08
CA GLN A 1089 7.34 -6.14 -34.86
C GLN A 1089 6.96 -7.43 -35.62
N VAL A 1090 7.90 -8.03 -36.36
CA VAL A 1090 7.66 -9.33 -37.03
C VAL A 1090 7.24 -10.39 -36.01
N ASN A 1091 7.94 -10.50 -34.88
CA ASN A 1091 7.61 -11.48 -33.84
C ASN A 1091 6.20 -11.28 -33.30
N GLN A 1092 5.80 -10.05 -33.00
CA GLN A 1092 4.47 -9.75 -32.48
C GLN A 1092 3.37 -10.06 -33.51
N THR A 1093 3.63 -9.77 -34.78
CA THR A 1093 2.69 -10.08 -35.86
C THR A 1093 2.54 -11.59 -36.06
N VAL A 1094 3.63 -12.37 -36.00
CA VAL A 1094 3.57 -13.84 -36.03
C VAL A 1094 2.82 -14.41 -34.83
N VAL A 1095 3.04 -13.89 -33.63
CA VAL A 1095 2.31 -14.30 -32.41
C VAL A 1095 0.79 -14.06 -32.57
N ASN A 1096 0.41 -12.92 -33.14
CA ASN A 1096 -1.00 -12.60 -33.40
C ASN A 1096 -1.61 -13.57 -34.43
N ILE A 1097 -0.92 -13.85 -35.54
CA ILE A 1097 -1.39 -14.79 -36.55
C ILE A 1097 -1.57 -16.18 -35.94
N ASN A 1098 -0.57 -16.68 -35.22
CA ASN A 1098 -0.61 -18.00 -34.57
C ASN A 1098 -1.80 -18.13 -33.60
N SER A 1099 -2.14 -17.06 -32.86
CA SER A 1099 -3.33 -17.06 -32.01
C SER A 1099 -4.65 -17.13 -32.80
N ILE A 1100 -4.74 -16.45 -33.95
CA ILE A 1100 -5.94 -16.49 -34.79
C ILE A 1100 -6.15 -17.89 -35.38
N ILE A 1101 -5.08 -18.53 -35.85
CA ILE A 1101 -5.13 -19.88 -36.45
C ILE A 1101 -5.00 -21.02 -35.42
N ASN A 1102 -4.88 -20.70 -34.13
CA ASN A 1102 -4.75 -21.63 -33.01
C ASN A 1102 -3.54 -22.58 -33.14
N GLN A 1103 -2.35 -22.01 -33.35
CA GLN A 1103 -1.05 -22.68 -33.40
C GLN A 1103 -0.12 -22.20 -32.29
#